data_AF-A0A5F2BD47-F1
#
_entry.id   AF-A0A5F2BD47-F1
#
_cell.length_a   1.000
_cell.length_b   1.000
_cell.length_c   1.000
_cell.angle_alpha   90.00
_cell.angle_beta   90.00
_cell.angle_gamma   90.00
#
_symmetry.space_group_name_H-M   'P 1'
#
loop_
_entity.id
_entity.type
_entity.pdbx_description
1 polymer ?
#
loop_
_entity_poly.entity_id
_entity_poly.type
_entity_poly.pdbx_seq_one_letter_code
_entity_poly.pdbx_strand_id
1 'polypeptide(L)'
;MLSPFEQELYRWIQSDPKHFQFIQKRGAEGVWIFDVETAPDFRCNPKFFYTLGYNRKEAEEFDDPNVLIPDTTAQKISELLKQTSANPTLEETATLSFHSKNGIKSIKSHIQVVRNEKNLPFRLIGAVDLQDELGENGESSSLEQQLSAILNNLPSMIGYWDKNLINRFANHAYLPWIGKSPQKILGRHIREVLGETLYQQNLPYIEGVLRGEEQKFERKVMLPDGKSFKYAFTNYIPDMSTGSPNGFYVISSDITPIKETTDLLRKSEIELNTLFQALPVGVTLLDKENRIVKVNPMLEQILGISEEDLKKGLHKNKTYINPDGRSLVTEELPSQRAKNEKKVIKNVVVGIPKEGNQITWTRVTSLPVELPDYSVMVITHDITESKNFESELIRAKALLEQTSKLIRIGAWDADLTTGQGTWSAVTKEMHEVGPDFIPTMDQGIQFVKEGESRTKVLDAVNHLVQDGTPYDIEMQLVTAKGNELWVRSVANAEFENGICTRIYGAIYDIDQRKKIEIELFKERSRLLAFVEHAPAAVAMFDTELKYIAVSQRWMLEYHLQGKQIMGLSHYEVFPNIGEEWKDIHQRCLTGEVIKKDEDIWRPEGWEHDQYLRWEVRPWYQLDGSIGGIMMFTQDITESCLQRDELKRSKVIAERANAAKSEFLANMSHEIRTPLNGIIGFTDLLLRTNLDSTQHQYMMTVYQSAGSLLDIINDILDFSKIEAGKLELSQETTDILELGTQIVNTIKFQAHKKDLELLVNISPSVPKLVTTDSVRLKQIIVNLFSNAVKFTEEGEIEFKIDVLEKISDSLMVLRFSVRDTGIGIAQENQKRIFDAFSQEDASTTRRFGGTGLGLTISNKLLSMMGTKLELKSEPKKGSEFYFDLKMEIVSDEEDNWPKLDSVKNVLIVDDNDNNRKIVEGMLQLRNIPCESVKTGTDAIESIASGKRYDIILLDYHMPFLDGMETSKIIREKLKVSPEEQPIVLLSSASDDSETIEASQQNGIQEVLTKPIYIRQLYDLLGRNQLLQKPSYKTQKIGNNETDPAIRKHAKVMIVEDNPVNMLLTKSIVTRILPTVKIIEAQNGLEAVEQNLRWIPDLIFMDIQMPDLNGYEATKAIRGLEMDKRVPIIALTAGIVAGEREKCIEAGMDDYVSKPAVQADFTKIILKWLV
;
A
#
# COMPACT_ATOMS: atom_id res chain seq x y z
N MET A 1 -51.96 17.50 -7.95
CA MET A 1 -52.96 18.58 -8.06
C MET A 1 -52.64 19.59 -6.96
N LEU A 2 -52.63 20.89 -7.26
CA LEU A 2 -52.42 21.93 -6.24
C LEU A 2 -53.55 21.86 -5.20
N SER A 3 -53.22 22.04 -3.91
CA SER A 3 -54.23 22.09 -2.83
C SER A 3 -55.21 23.24 -3.05
N PRO A 4 -56.43 23.20 -2.48
CA PRO A 4 -57.41 24.29 -2.61
C PRO A 4 -56.84 25.67 -2.23
N PHE A 5 -55.97 25.69 -1.20
CA PHE A 5 -55.23 26.88 -0.77
C PHE A 5 -54.22 27.36 -1.82
N GLU A 6 -53.45 26.44 -2.41
CA GLU A 6 -52.45 26.77 -3.42
C GLU A 6 -53.08 27.27 -4.73
N GLN A 7 -54.26 26.76 -5.12
CA GLN A 7 -55.00 27.25 -6.28
C GLN A 7 -55.54 28.67 -6.06
N GLU A 8 -55.99 28.98 -4.84
CA GLU A 8 -56.48 30.31 -4.48
C GLU A 8 -55.33 31.32 -4.34
N LEU A 9 -54.22 30.93 -3.69
CA LEU A 9 -52.99 31.73 -3.59
C LEU A 9 -52.42 32.04 -4.99
N TYR A 10 -52.47 31.07 -5.90
CA TYR A 10 -52.04 31.24 -7.28
C TYR A 10 -52.91 32.23 -8.06
N ARG A 11 -54.24 32.17 -7.92
CA ARG A 11 -55.15 33.17 -8.53
C ARG A 11 -54.92 34.57 -7.98
N TRP A 12 -54.55 34.69 -6.71
CA TRP A 12 -54.29 35.98 -6.05
C TRP A 12 -52.94 36.61 -6.41
N ILE A 13 -51.91 35.78 -6.54
CA ILE A 13 -50.62 36.18 -7.11
C ILE A 13 -50.81 36.73 -8.53
N GLN A 14 -51.75 36.17 -9.29
CA GLN A 14 -52.11 36.67 -10.62
C GLN A 14 -52.94 37.97 -10.62
N SER A 15 -53.71 38.26 -9.56
CA SER A 15 -54.61 39.44 -9.53
C SER A 15 -53.92 40.74 -9.11
N ASP A 16 -52.87 40.69 -8.28
CA ASP A 16 -52.07 41.87 -7.91
C ASP A 16 -50.58 41.49 -7.73
N PRO A 17 -49.65 42.04 -8.54
CA PRO A 17 -48.21 41.78 -8.44
C PRO A 17 -47.61 42.09 -7.06
N LYS A 18 -48.23 42.98 -6.28
CA LYS A 18 -47.75 43.32 -4.93
C LYS A 18 -47.84 42.14 -3.97
N HIS A 19 -48.87 41.29 -4.09
CA HIS A 19 -48.99 40.07 -3.27
C HIS A 19 -47.88 39.07 -3.60
N PHE A 20 -47.53 38.94 -4.89
CA PHE A 20 -46.42 38.10 -5.32
C PHE A 20 -45.08 38.60 -4.75
N GLN A 21 -44.81 39.91 -4.83
CA GLN A 21 -43.60 40.49 -4.27
C GLN A 21 -43.53 40.34 -2.74
N PHE A 22 -44.66 40.49 -2.05
CA PHE A 22 -44.73 40.28 -0.60
C PHE A 22 -44.40 38.84 -0.22
N ILE A 23 -45.03 37.86 -0.87
CA ILE A 23 -44.79 36.43 -0.63
C ILE A 23 -43.36 36.03 -1.02
N GLN A 24 -42.86 36.53 -2.16
CA GLN A 24 -41.49 36.25 -2.62
C GLN A 24 -40.44 36.82 -1.65
N LYS A 25 -40.68 38.02 -1.11
CA LYS A 25 -39.73 38.70 -0.23
C LYS A 25 -39.78 38.20 1.22
N ARG A 26 -40.95 37.78 1.70
CA ARG A 26 -41.18 37.50 3.14
C ARG A 26 -41.69 36.09 3.44
N GLY A 27 -42.24 35.35 2.48
CA GLY A 27 -42.91 34.07 2.68
C GLY A 27 -41.99 32.85 2.81
N ALA A 28 -40.69 33.07 3.05
CA ALA A 28 -39.67 32.02 3.02
C ALA A 28 -39.99 30.88 4.00
N GLU A 29 -40.45 31.18 5.22
CA GLU A 29 -40.65 30.19 6.29
C GLU A 29 -42.13 29.86 6.59
N GLY A 30 -42.99 30.13 5.62
CA GLY A 30 -44.42 29.81 5.70
C GLY A 30 -45.30 31.04 5.51
N VAL A 31 -46.50 30.80 4.97
CA VAL A 31 -47.52 31.81 4.67
C VAL A 31 -48.86 31.32 5.19
N TRP A 32 -49.60 32.21 5.81
CA TRP A 32 -50.96 31.97 6.27
C TRP A 32 -51.92 33.08 5.82
N ILE A 33 -53.20 32.73 5.70
CA ILE A 33 -54.29 33.62 5.31
C ILE A 33 -55.41 33.49 6.36
N PHE A 34 -56.02 34.61 6.71
CA PHE A 34 -57.17 34.66 7.60
C PHE A 34 -58.31 35.44 6.95
N ASP A 35 -59.47 34.80 6.81
CA ASP A 35 -60.71 35.41 6.27
C ASP A 35 -61.64 35.91 7.36
N VAL A 36 -62.23 37.08 7.15
CA VAL A 36 -63.06 37.80 8.12
C VAL A 36 -64.53 37.82 7.71
N GLU A 37 -64.87 37.68 6.42
CA GLU A 37 -66.24 37.83 5.92
C GLU A 37 -67.09 36.55 6.05
N THR A 38 -66.47 35.39 5.84
CA THR A 38 -67.10 34.08 6.06
C THR A 38 -66.43 33.45 7.28
N ALA A 39 -67.21 33.12 8.31
CA ALA A 39 -66.82 32.46 9.58
C ALA A 39 -65.30 32.20 9.72
N PRO A 40 -64.60 32.87 10.65
CA PRO A 40 -63.14 33.05 10.63
C PRO A 40 -62.40 31.80 10.17
N ASP A 41 -61.88 31.84 8.94
CA ASP A 41 -61.29 30.70 8.26
C ASP A 41 -59.80 30.94 8.08
N PHE A 42 -59.00 30.17 8.81
CA PHE A 42 -57.55 30.19 8.76
C PHE A 42 -57.02 29.10 7.84
N ARG A 43 -56.10 29.49 6.96
CA ARG A 43 -55.47 28.57 6.02
C ARG A 43 -53.98 28.87 5.93
N CYS A 44 -53.15 27.85 5.75
CA CYS A 44 -51.70 28.02 5.70
C CYS A 44 -51.05 27.01 4.76
N ASN A 45 -49.83 27.31 4.31
CA ASN A 45 -49.06 26.39 3.48
C ASN A 45 -48.37 25.29 4.33
N PRO A 46 -47.99 24.15 3.73
CA PRO A 46 -47.31 23.06 4.44
C PRO A 46 -46.04 23.51 5.18
N LYS A 47 -45.33 24.51 4.64
CA LYS A 47 -44.13 25.05 5.28
C LYS A 47 -44.42 25.72 6.63
N PHE A 48 -45.59 26.33 6.80
CA PHE A 48 -46.01 26.89 8.09
C PHE A 48 -46.24 25.81 9.17
N PHE A 49 -46.72 24.62 8.79
CA PHE A 49 -46.84 23.49 9.73
C PHE A 49 -45.48 23.03 10.26
N TYR A 50 -44.45 22.98 9.40
CA TYR A 50 -43.08 22.69 9.82
C TYR A 50 -42.55 23.75 10.79
N THR A 51 -42.87 25.03 10.56
CA THR A 51 -42.51 26.13 11.48
C THR A 51 -43.14 25.97 12.86
N LEU A 52 -44.29 25.29 12.95
CA LEU A 52 -44.96 24.92 14.21
C LEU A 52 -44.51 23.55 14.77
N GLY A 53 -43.54 22.89 14.13
CA GLY A 53 -42.91 21.65 14.60
C GLY A 53 -43.64 20.36 14.24
N TYR A 54 -44.67 20.42 13.39
CA TYR A 54 -45.37 19.23 12.88
C TYR A 54 -44.64 18.68 11.65
N ASN A 55 -44.57 17.35 11.50
CA ASN A 55 -43.96 16.73 10.31
C ASN A 55 -44.97 16.59 9.16
N ARG A 56 -44.52 16.10 7.99
CA ARG A 56 -45.34 16.07 6.77
C ARG A 56 -46.60 15.20 6.89
N LYS A 57 -46.49 14.04 7.53
CA LYS A 57 -47.63 13.13 7.75
C LYS A 57 -48.62 13.71 8.76
N GLU A 58 -48.11 14.33 9.83
CA GLU A 58 -48.94 15.00 10.85
C GLU A 58 -49.66 16.23 10.28
N ALA A 59 -49.03 16.96 9.36
CA ALA A 59 -49.64 18.10 8.68
C ALA A 59 -50.78 17.69 7.71
N GLU A 60 -50.70 16.49 7.16
CA GLU A 60 -51.75 15.91 6.29
C GLU A 60 -52.96 15.37 7.08
N GLU A 61 -52.86 15.23 8.42
CA GLU A 61 -53.92 14.74 9.31
C GLU A 61 -54.82 15.86 9.92
N PHE A 62 -54.49 17.15 9.71
CA PHE A 62 -55.33 18.26 10.20
C PHE A 62 -56.53 18.52 9.27
N ASP A 63 -57.72 18.10 9.69
CA ASP A 63 -58.99 18.33 8.95
C ASP A 63 -59.46 19.81 8.98
N ASP A 64 -59.13 20.56 10.05
CA ASP A 64 -59.47 21.98 10.21
C ASP A 64 -58.26 22.77 10.75
N PRO A 65 -57.62 23.64 9.94
CA PRO A 65 -56.46 24.43 10.37
C PRO A 65 -56.78 25.48 11.44
N ASN A 66 -58.05 25.79 11.71
CA ASN A 66 -58.46 26.76 12.73
C ASN A 66 -58.06 26.36 14.16
N VAL A 67 -57.80 25.07 14.40
CA VAL A 67 -57.31 24.55 15.69
C VAL A 67 -55.93 25.12 16.05
N LEU A 68 -55.16 25.59 15.06
CA LEU A 68 -53.84 26.19 15.25
C LEU A 68 -53.90 27.60 15.86
N ILE A 69 -55.06 28.24 15.93
CA ILE A 69 -55.24 29.60 16.47
C ILE A 69 -55.82 29.56 17.90
N PRO A 70 -55.11 30.09 18.91
CA PRO A 70 -55.69 30.39 20.22
C PRO A 70 -56.63 31.60 20.18
N ASP A 71 -57.66 31.64 21.04
CA ASP A 71 -58.64 32.74 21.13
C ASP A 71 -57.99 34.14 21.25
N THR A 72 -56.84 34.22 21.91
CA THR A 72 -56.05 35.46 22.08
C THR A 72 -55.52 36.00 20.76
N THR A 73 -55.14 35.13 19.83
CA THR A 73 -54.64 35.49 18.51
C THR A 73 -55.77 35.91 17.58
N ALA A 74 -56.94 35.26 17.65
CA ALA A 74 -58.13 35.67 16.92
C ALA A 74 -58.62 37.08 17.34
N GLN A 75 -58.57 37.39 18.64
CA GLN A 75 -58.88 38.74 19.16
C GLN A 75 -57.86 39.79 18.66
N LYS A 76 -56.57 39.47 18.70
CA LYS A 76 -55.50 40.38 18.26
C LYS A 76 -55.55 40.66 16.76
N ILE A 77 -55.87 39.66 15.94
CA ILE A 77 -56.13 39.81 14.50
C ILE A 77 -57.34 40.72 14.25
N SER A 78 -58.42 40.55 15.02
CA SER A 78 -59.62 41.40 14.93
C SER A 78 -59.36 42.86 15.34
N GLU A 79 -58.44 43.08 16.29
CA GLU A 79 -58.02 44.41 16.72
C GLU A 79 -57.12 45.11 15.67
N LEU A 80 -56.19 44.37 15.05
CA LEU A 80 -55.38 44.82 13.92
C LEU A 80 -56.23 45.27 12.73
N LEU A 81 -57.31 44.55 12.42
CA LEU A 81 -58.27 44.93 11.36
C LEU A 81 -59.01 46.24 11.66
N LYS A 82 -59.38 46.50 12.93
CA LYS A 82 -60.00 47.76 13.34
C LYS A 82 -59.04 48.95 13.29
N GLN A 83 -57.76 48.72 13.63
CA GLN A 83 -56.73 49.76 13.60
C GLN A 83 -56.35 50.14 12.14
N THR A 84 -56.23 49.15 11.25
CA THR A 84 -55.92 49.37 9.83
C THR A 84 -57.07 49.96 8.99
N SER A 85 -58.31 49.96 9.51
CA SER A 85 -59.39 50.79 8.94
C SER A 85 -59.22 52.30 9.20
N ALA A 86 -58.43 52.72 10.20
CA ALA A 86 -58.19 54.12 10.52
C ALA A 86 -56.95 54.73 9.84
N ASN A 87 -56.01 53.92 9.34
CA ASN A 87 -54.77 54.39 8.70
C ASN A 87 -54.36 53.48 7.52
N PRO A 88 -54.43 53.92 6.24
CA PRO A 88 -54.33 53.03 5.07
C PRO A 88 -52.93 52.54 4.70
N THR A 89 -51.86 53.07 5.31
CA THR A 89 -50.46 52.89 4.86
C THR A 89 -49.60 52.00 5.77
N LEU A 90 -50.18 51.26 6.70
CA LEU A 90 -49.40 50.38 7.58
C LEU A 90 -49.25 48.96 7.01
N GLU A 91 -48.04 48.63 6.55
CA GLU A 91 -47.50 47.26 6.60
C GLU A 91 -47.03 47.03 8.05
N GLU A 92 -47.75 46.22 8.82
CA GLU A 92 -47.43 45.96 10.23
C GLU A 92 -46.79 44.59 10.41
N THR A 93 -45.71 44.56 11.19
CA THR A 93 -45.21 43.32 11.79
C THR A 93 -45.95 43.10 13.09
N ALA A 94 -46.52 41.91 13.27
CA ALA A 94 -47.18 41.55 14.53
C ALA A 94 -46.72 40.17 14.99
N THR A 95 -46.46 40.06 16.29
CA THR A 95 -46.19 38.77 16.94
C THR A 95 -47.51 38.15 17.36
N LEU A 96 -47.85 37.03 16.72
CA LEU A 96 -49.07 36.25 16.90
C LEU A 96 -48.72 34.88 17.49
N SER A 97 -49.56 34.36 18.37
CA SER A 97 -49.31 33.07 19.05
C SER A 97 -50.11 31.96 18.38
N PHE A 98 -49.50 30.80 18.15
CA PHE A 98 -50.12 29.65 17.48
C PHE A 98 -49.90 28.38 18.30
N HIS A 99 -50.82 27.41 18.22
CA HIS A 99 -50.64 26.09 18.81
C HIS A 99 -49.59 25.30 18.02
N SER A 100 -48.47 24.98 18.66
CA SER A 100 -47.36 24.18 18.12
C SER A 100 -47.32 22.80 18.78
N LYS A 101 -46.52 21.88 18.23
CA LYS A 101 -46.36 20.52 18.77
C LYS A 101 -45.93 20.49 20.25
N ASN A 102 -45.22 21.51 20.71
CA ASN A 102 -44.67 21.61 22.08
C ASN A 102 -45.36 22.69 22.94
N GLY A 103 -46.59 23.12 22.61
CA GLY A 103 -47.33 24.17 23.32
C GLY A 103 -47.57 25.42 22.47
N ILE A 104 -47.78 26.59 23.09
CA ILE A 104 -48.04 27.84 22.34
C ILE A 104 -46.71 28.45 21.87
N LYS A 105 -46.58 28.68 20.56
CA LYS A 105 -45.40 29.30 19.93
C LYS A 105 -45.77 30.68 19.37
N SER A 106 -45.01 31.70 19.76
CA SER A 106 -45.19 33.06 19.23
C SER A 106 -44.36 33.26 17.97
N ILE A 107 -45.01 33.71 16.89
CA ILE A 107 -44.41 33.89 15.57
C ILE A 107 -44.59 35.35 15.16
N LYS A 108 -43.47 36.03 14.88
CA LYS A 108 -43.47 37.35 14.26
C LYS A 108 -43.85 37.18 12.79
N SER A 109 -44.97 37.78 12.38
CA SER A 109 -45.45 37.75 11.01
C SER A 109 -45.49 39.17 10.45
N HIS A 110 -44.96 39.36 9.25
CA HIS A 110 -45.32 40.53 8.46
C HIS A 110 -46.74 40.32 7.95
N ILE A 111 -47.61 41.32 8.12
CA ILE A 111 -49.02 41.22 7.76
C ILE A 111 -49.33 42.23 6.65
N GLN A 112 -49.96 41.74 5.59
CA GLN A 112 -50.53 42.55 4.53
C GLN A 112 -52.05 42.44 4.55
N VAL A 113 -52.73 43.59 4.59
CA VAL A 113 -54.20 43.67 4.60
C VAL A 113 -54.73 43.68 3.17
N VAL A 114 -55.68 42.79 2.87
CA VAL A 114 -56.36 42.72 1.58
C VAL A 114 -57.74 43.37 1.69
N ARG A 115 -58.04 44.28 0.76
CA ARG A 115 -59.26 45.11 0.76
C ARG A 115 -60.16 44.77 -0.41
N ASN A 116 -61.47 44.80 -0.20
CA ASN A 116 -62.46 44.48 -1.23
C ASN A 116 -62.72 45.70 -2.13
N GLU A 117 -63.58 45.56 -3.15
CA GLU A 117 -63.90 46.64 -4.12
C GLU A 117 -64.49 47.91 -3.47
N LYS A 118 -65.00 47.82 -2.22
CA LYS A 118 -65.48 48.95 -1.42
C LYS A 118 -64.42 49.53 -0.49
N ASN A 119 -63.15 49.13 -0.67
CA ASN A 119 -61.98 49.52 0.10
C ASN A 119 -62.01 49.15 1.60
N LEU A 120 -62.87 48.20 1.98
CA LEU A 120 -62.96 47.66 3.33
C LEU A 120 -61.97 46.47 3.47
N PRO A 121 -61.22 46.38 4.59
CA PRO A 121 -60.34 45.25 4.85
C PRO A 121 -61.18 44.00 5.13
N PHE A 122 -60.96 42.92 4.37
CA PHE A 122 -61.78 41.70 4.47
C PHE A 122 -60.96 40.42 4.67
N ARG A 123 -59.64 40.44 4.39
CA ARG A 123 -58.72 39.30 4.59
C ARG A 123 -57.33 39.78 4.99
N LEU A 124 -56.57 38.95 5.71
CA LEU A 124 -55.17 39.19 6.06
C LEU A 124 -54.26 38.10 5.48
N ILE A 125 -53.09 38.49 4.97
CA ILE A 125 -52.01 37.58 4.60
C ILE A 125 -50.86 37.81 5.57
N GLY A 126 -50.41 36.75 6.24
CA GLY A 126 -49.23 36.77 7.09
C GLY A 126 -48.10 35.95 6.49
N ALA A 127 -46.92 36.56 6.41
CA ALA A 127 -45.68 35.89 6.04
C ALA A 127 -44.76 35.83 7.26
N VAL A 128 -44.23 34.64 7.57
CA VAL A 128 -43.37 34.44 8.74
C VAL A 128 -42.04 35.14 8.55
N ASP A 129 -41.68 35.99 9.51
CA ASP A 129 -40.43 36.74 9.50
C ASP A 129 -39.53 36.30 10.64
N LEU A 130 -38.42 35.68 10.27
CA LEU A 130 -37.35 35.29 11.18
C LEU A 130 -36.23 36.32 11.09
N GLN A 131 -36.48 37.51 11.63
CA GLN A 131 -35.42 38.50 11.82
C GLN A 131 -35.18 38.92 13.28
N ASP A 132 -35.90 38.37 14.26
CA ASP A 132 -35.72 38.77 15.68
C ASP A 132 -35.29 37.64 16.65
N GLU A 133 -34.81 36.50 16.15
CA GLU A 133 -33.99 35.57 16.96
C GLU A 133 -32.52 35.53 16.52
N LEU A 134 -32.11 36.50 15.70
CA LEU A 134 -30.72 36.74 15.28
C LEU A 134 -30.21 38.05 15.88
N GLY A 135 -30.14 38.08 17.21
CA GLY A 135 -29.37 39.09 17.93
C GLY A 135 -27.87 38.80 17.83
N GLU A 136 -27.18 39.56 16.97
CA GLU A 136 -25.75 39.90 16.95
C GLU A 136 -24.64 38.83 17.07
N ASN A 137 -24.91 37.52 17.16
CA ASN A 137 -23.83 36.50 17.23
C ASN A 137 -23.95 35.32 16.22
N GLY A 138 -24.83 35.43 15.21
CA GLY A 138 -25.30 34.27 14.42
C GLY A 138 -24.45 33.78 13.25
N GLU A 139 -23.65 34.63 12.60
CA GLU A 139 -22.82 34.17 11.46
C GLU A 139 -21.67 33.24 11.89
N SER A 140 -21.20 33.37 13.14
CA SER A 140 -20.20 32.47 13.72
C SER A 140 -20.74 31.04 13.94
N SER A 141 -22.02 30.90 14.32
CA SER A 141 -22.57 29.62 14.82
C SER A 141 -22.72 28.53 13.76
N SER A 142 -23.01 28.85 12.50
CA SER A 142 -23.15 27.84 11.42
C SER A 142 -21.79 27.24 11.05
N LEU A 143 -20.77 28.10 10.92
CA LEU A 143 -19.39 27.69 10.67
C LEU A 143 -18.82 26.97 11.90
N GLU A 144 -19.11 27.45 13.10
CA GLU A 144 -18.70 26.82 14.37
C GLU A 144 -19.36 25.44 14.56
N GLN A 145 -20.62 25.25 14.15
CA GLN A 145 -21.26 23.92 14.20
C GLN A 145 -20.62 22.95 13.20
N GLN A 146 -20.28 23.40 11.99
CA GLN A 146 -19.58 22.58 10.99
C GLN A 146 -18.14 22.26 11.41
N LEU A 147 -17.39 23.24 11.91
CA LEU A 147 -16.03 23.06 12.43
C LEU A 147 -16.03 22.16 13.67
N SER A 148 -16.99 22.34 14.57
CA SER A 148 -17.16 21.47 15.74
C SER A 148 -17.47 20.03 15.32
N ALA A 149 -18.30 19.81 14.30
CA ALA A 149 -18.57 18.47 13.77
C ALA A 149 -17.32 17.80 13.17
N ILE A 150 -16.51 18.54 12.39
CA ILE A 150 -15.24 18.04 11.83
C ILE A 150 -14.25 17.70 12.94
N LEU A 151 -14.04 18.63 13.88
CA LEU A 151 -13.09 18.46 14.98
C LEU A 151 -13.49 17.29 15.90
N ASN A 152 -14.79 17.04 16.09
CA ASN A 152 -15.30 15.93 16.89
C ASN A 152 -15.09 14.56 16.25
N ASN A 153 -14.95 14.47 14.93
CA ASN A 153 -14.68 13.19 14.25
C ASN A 153 -13.18 12.87 14.11
N LEU A 154 -12.29 13.76 14.52
CA LEU A 154 -10.84 13.49 14.51
C LEU A 154 -10.43 12.59 15.69
N PRO A 155 -9.60 11.56 15.46
CA PRO A 155 -9.16 10.63 16.51
C PRO A 155 -8.14 11.22 17.50
N SER A 156 -7.50 12.33 17.12
CA SER A 156 -6.57 13.08 17.96
C SER A 156 -7.33 13.96 18.97
N MET A 157 -6.80 14.09 20.19
CA MET A 157 -7.34 15.06 21.14
C MET A 157 -7.00 16.47 20.69
N ILE A 158 -8.04 17.27 20.46
CA ILE A 158 -7.92 18.67 20.06
C ILE A 158 -8.67 19.54 21.06
N GLY A 159 -7.97 20.50 21.67
CA GLY A 159 -8.59 21.42 22.62
C GLY A 159 -7.95 22.81 22.59
N TYR A 160 -8.70 23.80 23.05
CA TYR A 160 -8.20 25.17 23.25
C TYR A 160 -8.30 25.55 24.72
N TRP A 161 -7.22 26.11 25.23
CA TRP A 161 -7.09 26.59 26.61
C TRP A 161 -6.73 28.07 26.59
N ASP A 162 -7.46 28.88 27.34
CA ASP A 162 -7.13 30.30 27.44
C ASP A 162 -5.91 30.55 28.35
N LYS A 163 -5.46 31.81 28.43
CA LYS A 163 -4.34 32.24 29.30
C LYS A 163 -4.52 31.93 30.79
N ASN A 164 -5.75 31.69 31.25
CA ASN A 164 -6.06 31.30 32.63
C ASN A 164 -6.14 29.77 32.77
N LEU A 165 -5.72 29.02 31.76
CA LEU A 165 -5.75 27.56 31.68
C LEU A 165 -7.17 26.98 31.77
N ILE A 166 -8.18 27.73 31.34
CA ILE A 166 -9.57 27.29 31.27
C ILE A 166 -9.86 26.78 29.87
N ASN A 167 -10.46 25.59 29.77
CA ASN A 167 -10.83 25.02 28.48
C ASN A 167 -11.97 25.82 27.83
N ARG A 168 -11.78 26.24 26.57
CA ARG A 168 -12.85 26.85 25.75
C ARG A 168 -13.33 25.94 24.63
N PHE A 169 -12.54 24.93 24.28
CA PHE A 169 -12.92 23.93 23.29
C PHE A 169 -12.26 22.60 23.61
N ALA A 170 -12.98 21.50 23.42
CA ALA A 170 -12.46 20.14 23.45
C ALA A 170 -13.28 19.31 22.47
N ASN A 171 -12.63 18.45 21.70
CA ASN A 171 -13.31 17.55 20.79
C ASN A 171 -13.65 16.19 21.44
N HIS A 172 -14.51 15.40 20.80
CA HIS A 172 -14.98 14.10 21.32
C HIS A 172 -13.84 13.11 21.65
N ALA A 173 -12.66 13.23 21.03
CA ALA A 173 -11.50 12.37 21.32
C ALA A 173 -11.01 12.44 22.79
N TYR A 174 -11.36 13.49 23.55
CA TYR A 174 -11.06 13.54 24.98
C TYR A 174 -11.76 12.44 25.81
N LEU A 175 -12.90 11.91 25.35
CA LEU A 175 -13.63 10.86 26.04
C LEU A 175 -12.87 9.52 26.06
N PRO A 176 -12.44 8.94 24.91
CA PRO A 176 -11.67 7.71 24.93
C PRO A 176 -10.26 7.87 25.52
N TRP A 177 -9.65 9.06 25.47
CA TRP A 177 -8.29 9.27 25.96
C TRP A 177 -8.19 9.58 27.46
N ILE A 178 -9.09 10.41 28.00
CA ILE A 178 -9.03 10.90 29.39
C ILE A 178 -10.32 10.58 30.17
N GLY A 179 -11.31 9.93 29.55
CA GLY A 179 -12.54 9.48 30.21
C GLY A 179 -13.55 10.60 30.48
N LYS A 180 -13.34 11.80 29.94
CA LYS A 180 -14.22 12.97 30.14
C LYS A 180 -14.82 13.43 28.82
N SER A 181 -16.13 13.61 28.77
CA SER A 181 -16.80 14.16 27.59
C SER A 181 -16.50 15.66 27.45
N PRO A 182 -16.48 16.23 26.23
CA PRO A 182 -16.25 17.66 26.02
C PRO A 182 -17.14 18.59 26.84
N GLN A 183 -18.42 18.22 27.00
CA GLN A 183 -19.37 18.97 27.82
C GLN A 183 -18.95 19.07 29.30
N LYS A 184 -18.23 18.06 29.82
CA LYS A 184 -17.71 18.06 31.19
C LYS A 184 -16.35 18.75 31.33
N ILE A 185 -15.68 19.02 30.21
CA ILE A 185 -14.35 19.65 30.14
C ILE A 185 -14.49 21.16 29.92
N LEU A 186 -15.49 21.58 29.15
CA LEU A 186 -15.75 22.98 28.84
C LEU A 186 -15.83 23.82 30.13
N GLY A 187 -15.05 24.91 30.19
CA GLY A 187 -15.00 25.80 31.35
C GLY A 187 -14.22 25.28 32.56
N ARG A 188 -13.59 24.10 32.48
CA ARG A 188 -12.75 23.54 33.56
C ARG A 188 -11.29 23.94 33.40
N HIS A 189 -10.59 24.01 34.53
CA HIS A 189 -9.15 24.26 34.56
C HIS A 189 -8.37 23.01 34.13
N ILE A 190 -7.26 23.16 33.40
CA ILE A 190 -6.49 22.04 32.82
C ILE A 190 -6.02 21.02 33.87
N ARG A 191 -5.71 21.50 35.08
CA ARG A 191 -5.36 20.68 36.26
C ARG A 191 -6.48 19.73 36.67
N GLU A 192 -7.75 20.15 36.61
CA GLU A 192 -8.90 19.30 36.94
C GLU A 192 -9.14 18.23 35.85
N VAL A 193 -8.75 18.52 34.61
CA VAL A 193 -9.01 17.65 33.45
C VAL A 193 -7.92 16.58 33.33
N LEU A 194 -6.65 16.96 33.45
CA LEU A 194 -5.50 16.06 33.33
C LEU A 194 -5.14 15.33 34.65
N GLY A 195 -5.58 15.84 35.79
CA GLY A 195 -5.16 15.35 37.11
C GLY A 195 -3.76 15.84 37.52
N GLU A 196 -3.43 15.72 38.81
CA GLU A 196 -2.23 16.34 39.39
C GLU A 196 -0.93 15.87 38.74
N THR A 197 -0.76 14.55 38.58
CA THR A 197 0.48 13.96 38.07
C THR A 197 0.77 14.39 36.63
N LEU A 198 -0.23 14.36 35.76
CA LEU A 198 -0.07 14.70 34.34
C LEU A 198 0.01 16.22 34.14
N TYR A 199 -0.63 17.01 35.02
CA TYR A 199 -0.51 18.45 35.03
C TYR A 199 0.92 18.90 35.39
N GLN A 200 1.52 18.31 36.43
CA GLN A 200 2.91 18.63 36.82
C GLN A 200 3.92 18.27 35.72
N GLN A 201 3.74 17.13 35.05
CA GLN A 201 4.56 16.75 33.90
C GLN A 201 4.42 17.72 32.71
N ASN A 202 3.22 18.29 32.55
CA ASN A 202 2.92 19.20 31.46
C ASN A 202 3.29 20.67 31.76
N LEU A 203 3.55 21.02 33.02
CA LEU A 203 3.74 22.39 33.46
C LEU A 203 4.86 23.13 32.69
N PRO A 204 6.05 22.54 32.44
CA PRO A 204 7.11 23.22 31.69
C PRO A 204 6.68 23.58 30.26
N TYR A 205 5.90 22.72 29.62
CA TYR A 205 5.39 22.95 28.26
C TYR A 205 4.23 23.96 28.26
N ILE A 206 3.39 23.97 29.30
CA ILE A 206 2.34 24.99 29.46
C ILE A 206 2.99 26.38 29.64
N GLU A 207 4.03 26.47 30.45
CA GLU A 207 4.77 27.73 30.63
C GLU A 207 5.49 28.17 29.35
N GLY A 208 6.09 27.24 28.60
CA GLY A 208 6.71 27.51 27.30
C GLY A 208 5.72 28.08 26.28
N VAL A 209 4.56 27.45 26.13
CA VAL A 209 3.55 27.93 25.17
C VAL A 209 2.95 29.27 25.57
N LEU A 210 2.82 29.55 26.87
CA LEU A 210 2.39 30.86 27.37
C LEU A 210 3.46 31.96 27.27
N ARG A 211 4.71 31.62 26.94
CA ARG A 211 5.74 32.58 26.50
C ARG A 211 5.71 32.84 25.00
N GLY A 212 4.82 32.16 24.26
CA GLY A 212 4.71 32.27 22.80
C GLY A 212 5.55 31.25 22.03
N GLU A 213 6.11 30.24 22.71
CA GLU A 213 6.96 29.22 22.08
C GLU A 213 6.15 27.94 21.82
N GLU A 214 6.06 27.48 20.57
CA GLU A 214 5.44 26.19 20.25
C GLU A 214 6.17 25.04 20.97
N GLN A 215 5.43 24.17 21.66
CA GLN A 215 5.99 23.03 22.39
C GLN A 215 5.59 21.71 21.74
N LYS A 216 6.56 20.86 21.44
CA LYS A 216 6.35 19.51 20.88
C LYS A 216 7.02 18.49 21.77
N PHE A 217 6.28 17.51 22.24
CA PHE A 217 6.82 16.51 23.15
C PHE A 217 6.07 15.18 23.07
N GLU A 218 6.81 14.10 23.32
CA GLU A 218 6.25 12.77 23.48
C GLU A 218 5.95 12.51 24.95
N ARG A 219 4.84 11.81 25.23
CA ARG A 219 4.51 11.38 26.58
C ARG A 219 3.72 10.08 26.57
N LYS A 220 3.67 9.44 27.73
CA LYS A 220 2.83 8.27 27.98
C LYS A 220 1.52 8.74 28.63
N VAL A 221 0.39 8.47 27.98
CA VAL A 221 -0.94 8.80 28.51
C VAL A 221 -1.60 7.50 28.96
N MET A 222 -1.90 7.40 30.26
CA MET A 222 -2.66 6.28 30.81
C MET A 222 -4.13 6.42 30.40
N LEU A 223 -4.72 5.34 29.90
CA LEU A 223 -6.12 5.31 29.52
C LEU A 223 -7.03 5.20 30.76
N PRO A 224 -8.33 5.51 30.63
CA PRO A 224 -9.26 5.53 31.76
C PRO A 224 -9.44 4.19 32.49
N ASP A 225 -8.99 3.07 31.90
CA ASP A 225 -9.03 1.73 32.49
C ASP A 225 -7.95 1.49 33.57
N GLY A 226 -6.99 2.40 33.71
CA GLY A 226 -5.90 2.33 34.68
C GLY A 226 -4.83 1.27 34.40
N LYS A 227 -4.92 0.50 33.31
CA LYS A 227 -3.98 -0.59 32.96
C LYS A 227 -3.28 -0.34 31.64
N SER A 228 -3.98 0.21 30.66
CA SER A 228 -3.44 0.44 29.32
C SER A 228 -2.94 1.88 29.17
N PHE A 229 -2.04 2.06 28.21
CA PHE A 229 -1.43 3.35 27.92
C PHE A 229 -1.25 3.54 26.43
N LYS A 230 -1.15 4.81 26.02
CA LYS A 230 -0.76 5.21 24.66
C LYS A 230 0.49 6.07 24.72
N TYR A 231 1.39 5.90 23.77
CA TYR A 231 2.40 6.91 23.47
C TYR A 231 1.74 8.02 22.66
N ALA A 232 1.83 9.25 23.16
CA ALA A 232 1.20 10.41 22.57
C ALA A 232 2.23 11.44 22.17
N PHE A 233 2.20 11.86 20.91
CA PHE A 233 2.92 13.04 20.46
C PHE A 233 1.99 14.25 20.62
N THR A 234 2.39 15.21 21.44
CA THR A 234 1.57 16.36 21.84
C THR A 234 2.21 17.66 21.41
N ASN A 235 1.42 18.49 20.71
CA ASN A 235 1.80 19.83 20.28
C ASN A 235 0.94 20.85 21.02
N TYR A 236 1.59 21.80 21.69
CA TYR A 236 0.97 23.01 22.22
C TYR A 236 1.35 24.19 21.34
N ILE A 237 0.35 24.80 20.72
CA ILE A 237 0.52 25.87 19.73
C ILE A 237 -0.03 27.17 20.34
N PRO A 238 0.77 28.22 20.49
CA PRO A 238 0.33 29.47 21.11
C PRO A 238 -0.64 30.23 20.20
N ASP A 239 -1.70 30.78 20.79
CA ASP A 239 -2.60 31.71 20.11
C ASP A 239 -2.06 33.14 20.24
N MET A 240 -1.51 33.65 19.13
CA MET A 240 -0.83 34.94 19.03
C MET A 240 -1.69 36.05 18.39
N SER A 241 -3.00 35.85 18.26
CA SER A 241 -3.95 36.79 17.63
C SER A 241 -3.87 38.23 18.17
N THR A 242 -3.43 38.42 19.42
CA THR A 242 -3.31 39.72 20.09
C THR A 242 -1.87 40.23 20.26
N GLY A 243 -0.87 39.60 19.65
CA GLY A 243 0.55 39.96 19.81
C GLY A 243 1.21 39.55 21.13
N SER A 244 0.41 39.08 22.10
CA SER A 244 0.83 38.35 23.30
C SER A 244 -0.02 37.08 23.46
N PRO A 245 0.48 36.00 24.08
CA PRO A 245 -0.20 34.70 24.11
C PRO A 245 -1.55 34.78 24.85
N ASN A 246 -2.66 34.65 24.12
CA ASN A 246 -4.01 34.72 24.71
C ASN A 246 -4.51 33.35 25.20
N GLY A 247 -3.85 32.29 24.76
CA GLY A 247 -4.16 30.89 25.04
C GLY A 247 -3.28 29.98 24.20
N PHE A 248 -3.64 28.70 24.13
CA PHE A 248 -2.96 27.74 23.28
C PHE A 248 -3.88 26.60 22.82
N TYR A 249 -3.63 26.13 21.61
CA TYR A 249 -4.23 24.93 21.04
C TYR A 249 -3.41 23.71 21.45
N VAL A 250 -4.10 22.62 21.76
CA VAL A 250 -3.52 21.32 22.09
C VAL A 250 -3.92 20.34 21.02
N ILE A 251 -2.94 19.67 20.42
CA ILE A 251 -3.16 18.55 19.51
C ILE A 251 -2.35 17.37 20.06
N SER A 252 -3.01 16.26 20.36
CA SER A 252 -2.36 15.05 20.88
C SER A 252 -2.74 13.85 20.01
N SER A 253 -1.74 13.23 19.38
CA SER A 253 -1.91 12.12 18.43
C SER A 253 -1.25 10.84 18.97
N ASP A 254 -1.84 9.69 18.67
CA ASP A 254 -1.35 8.37 19.11
C ASP A 254 -0.19 7.91 18.20
N ILE A 255 0.98 7.70 18.80
CA ILE A 255 2.21 7.22 18.12
C ILE A 255 2.61 5.81 18.59
N THR A 256 1.74 5.12 19.34
CA THR A 256 2.02 3.76 19.85
C THR A 256 2.44 2.78 18.73
N PRO A 257 1.77 2.71 17.56
CA PRO A 257 2.16 1.79 16.48
C PRO A 257 3.57 2.03 15.93
N ILE A 258 4.02 3.30 15.93
CA ILE A 258 5.34 3.69 15.40
C ILE A 258 6.46 3.24 16.35
N LYS A 259 6.26 3.37 17.67
CA LYS A 259 7.24 2.93 18.68
C LYS A 259 7.40 1.41 18.68
N GLU A 260 6.30 0.67 18.63
CA GLU A 260 6.33 -0.80 18.63
C GLU A 260 7.08 -1.37 17.41
N THR A 261 6.86 -0.78 16.23
CA THR A 261 7.54 -1.19 14.99
C THR A 261 9.05 -0.92 15.05
N THR A 262 9.45 0.22 15.63
CA THR A 262 10.86 0.61 15.74
C THR A 262 11.64 -0.31 16.68
N ASP A 263 11.02 -0.70 17.80
CA ASP A 263 11.63 -1.62 18.77
C ASP A 263 11.75 -3.04 18.21
N LEU A 264 10.76 -3.49 17.43
CA LEU A 264 10.80 -4.79 16.71
C LEU A 264 11.94 -4.87 15.69
N LEU A 265 12.12 -3.81 14.87
CA LEU A 265 13.18 -3.77 13.87
C LEU A 265 14.57 -3.81 14.52
N ARG A 266 14.76 -3.03 15.60
CA ARG A 266 16.01 -2.99 16.35
C ARG A 266 16.34 -4.33 17.00
N LYS A 267 15.34 -5.04 17.53
CA LYS A 267 15.51 -6.37 18.12
C LYS A 267 15.95 -7.40 17.07
N SER A 268 15.29 -7.40 15.90
CA SER A 268 15.63 -8.30 14.80
C SER A 268 17.04 -8.06 14.24
N GLU A 269 17.50 -6.80 14.15
CA GLU A 269 18.83 -6.47 13.64
C GLU A 269 19.95 -6.95 14.57
N ILE A 270 19.76 -6.78 15.88
CA ILE A 270 20.70 -7.27 16.90
C ILE A 270 20.79 -8.80 16.84
N GLU A 271 19.66 -9.50 16.80
CA GLU A 271 19.61 -10.97 16.75
C GLU A 271 20.36 -11.53 15.52
N LEU A 272 20.13 -10.97 14.31
CA LEU A 272 20.80 -11.43 13.09
C LEU A 272 22.31 -11.17 13.10
N ASN A 273 22.75 -10.03 13.64
CA ASN A 273 24.18 -9.72 13.71
C ASN A 273 24.90 -10.62 14.74
N THR A 274 24.28 -10.90 15.89
CA THR A 274 24.83 -11.83 16.89
C THR A 274 24.97 -13.24 16.32
N LEU A 275 23.98 -13.74 15.57
CA LEU A 275 24.05 -15.05 14.93
C LEU A 275 25.18 -15.14 13.90
N PHE A 276 25.35 -14.11 13.05
CA PHE A 276 26.40 -14.08 12.04
C PHE A 276 27.81 -14.15 12.66
N GLN A 277 28.02 -13.46 13.79
CA GLN A 277 29.29 -13.42 14.51
C GLN A 277 29.63 -14.75 15.21
N ALA A 278 28.62 -15.50 15.67
CA ALA A 278 28.80 -16.73 16.45
C ALA A 278 28.99 -18.02 15.61
N LEU A 279 28.95 -17.94 14.28
CA LEU A 279 29.07 -19.13 13.42
C LEU A 279 30.46 -19.78 13.51
N PRO A 280 30.57 -21.10 13.75
CA PRO A 280 31.84 -21.84 13.82
C PRO A 280 32.42 -22.17 12.44
N VAL A 281 32.04 -21.39 11.43
CA VAL A 281 32.53 -21.46 10.05
C VAL A 281 32.90 -20.06 9.60
N GLY A 282 33.95 -19.93 8.80
CA GLY A 282 34.29 -18.66 8.19
C GLY A 282 33.29 -18.33 7.09
N VAL A 283 32.54 -17.24 7.24
CA VAL A 283 31.57 -16.74 6.26
C VAL A 283 32.04 -15.41 5.72
N THR A 284 31.98 -15.26 4.39
CA THR A 284 32.29 -14.01 3.71
C THR A 284 31.29 -13.72 2.61
N LEU A 285 30.86 -12.47 2.55
CA LEU A 285 30.04 -11.92 1.47
C LEU A 285 30.90 -11.03 0.59
N LEU A 286 30.86 -11.31 -0.71
CA LEU A 286 31.59 -10.61 -1.75
C LEU A 286 30.65 -9.74 -2.57
N ASP A 287 31.09 -8.54 -2.99
CA ASP A 287 30.37 -7.68 -3.94
C ASP A 287 30.52 -8.17 -5.39
N LYS A 288 29.94 -7.42 -6.33
CA LYS A 288 30.00 -7.73 -7.77
C LYS A 288 31.40 -7.61 -8.37
N GLU A 289 32.35 -7.00 -7.67
CA GLU A 289 33.77 -6.88 -8.06
C GLU A 289 34.68 -7.88 -7.32
N ASN A 290 34.12 -8.85 -6.59
CA ASN A 290 34.84 -9.82 -5.76
C ASN A 290 35.68 -9.17 -4.65
N ARG A 291 35.18 -8.09 -4.04
CA ARG A 291 35.72 -7.50 -2.82
C ARG A 291 34.91 -7.99 -1.62
N ILE A 292 35.60 -8.19 -0.51
CA ILE A 292 34.97 -8.62 0.75
C ILE A 292 34.19 -7.42 1.31
N VAL A 293 32.86 -7.56 1.40
CA VAL A 293 31.97 -6.55 1.98
C VAL A 293 31.75 -6.83 3.46
N LYS A 294 31.50 -8.10 3.80
CA LYS A 294 31.23 -8.55 5.16
C LYS A 294 31.90 -9.89 5.44
N VAL A 295 32.48 -10.03 6.62
CA VAL A 295 33.17 -11.25 7.08
C VAL A 295 32.85 -11.47 8.56
N ASN A 296 32.80 -12.73 8.98
CA ASN A 296 32.68 -13.06 10.40
C ASN A 296 34.06 -13.39 11.02
N PRO A 297 34.22 -13.30 12.35
CA PRO A 297 35.51 -13.45 13.02
C PRO A 297 36.14 -14.83 12.83
N MET A 298 35.32 -15.87 12.63
CA MET A 298 35.81 -17.22 12.41
C MET A 298 36.69 -17.33 11.16
N LEU A 299 36.39 -16.56 10.10
CA LEU A 299 37.25 -16.58 8.91
C LEU A 299 38.62 -15.96 9.18
N GLU A 300 38.69 -14.93 10.02
CA GLU A 300 39.95 -14.32 10.43
C GLU A 300 40.83 -15.35 11.15
N GLN A 301 40.25 -16.19 12.00
CA GLN A 301 40.97 -17.27 12.70
C GLN A 301 41.48 -18.35 11.73
N ILE A 302 40.65 -18.75 10.76
CA ILE A 302 41.03 -19.78 9.77
C ILE A 302 42.19 -19.28 8.90
N LEU A 303 42.09 -18.07 8.36
CA LEU A 303 43.06 -17.50 7.43
C LEU A 303 44.27 -16.84 8.11
N GLY A 304 44.11 -16.44 9.38
CA GLY A 304 45.10 -15.70 10.16
C GLY A 304 45.28 -14.24 9.69
N ILE A 305 44.23 -13.60 9.18
CA ILE A 305 44.26 -12.25 8.60
C ILE A 305 43.11 -11.44 9.21
N SER A 306 43.36 -10.18 9.60
CA SER A 306 42.34 -9.27 10.13
C SER A 306 41.32 -8.86 9.06
N GLU A 307 40.11 -8.46 9.48
CA GLU A 307 39.03 -8.01 8.61
C GLU A 307 39.46 -6.81 7.75
N GLU A 308 40.20 -5.85 8.31
CA GLU A 308 40.70 -4.70 7.56
C GLU A 308 41.64 -5.12 6.44
N ASP A 309 42.50 -6.10 6.69
CA ASP A 309 43.46 -6.61 5.71
C ASP A 309 42.79 -7.53 4.68
N LEU A 310 41.77 -8.28 5.09
CA LEU A 310 40.91 -9.05 4.19
C LEU A 310 40.19 -8.12 3.19
N LYS A 311 39.63 -6.98 3.66
CA LYS A 311 38.98 -5.97 2.81
C LYS A 311 39.95 -5.27 1.85
N LYS A 312 41.23 -5.09 2.24
CA LYS A 312 42.30 -4.58 1.37
C LYS A 312 42.78 -5.58 0.31
N GLY A 313 42.29 -6.83 0.34
CA GLY A 313 42.56 -7.83 -0.70
C GLY A 313 43.77 -8.74 -0.46
N LEU A 314 44.37 -8.71 0.74
CA LEU A 314 45.57 -9.49 1.07
C LEU A 314 45.38 -11.02 0.98
N HIS A 315 44.14 -11.50 1.08
CA HIS A 315 43.78 -12.91 0.88
C HIS A 315 44.08 -13.44 -0.54
N LYS A 316 44.20 -12.56 -1.55
CA LYS A 316 44.52 -12.92 -2.94
C LYS A 316 46.00 -13.27 -3.13
N ASN A 317 46.86 -12.94 -2.17
CA ASN A 317 48.30 -13.18 -2.23
C ASN A 317 48.72 -14.54 -1.63
N LYS A 318 47.78 -15.32 -1.07
CA LYS A 318 48.06 -16.66 -0.54
C LYS A 318 47.94 -17.74 -1.61
N THR A 319 48.82 -18.73 -1.54
CA THR A 319 48.77 -19.93 -2.39
C THR A 319 47.75 -20.92 -1.85
N TYR A 320 46.83 -21.38 -2.69
CA TYR A 320 45.85 -22.41 -2.36
C TYR A 320 46.23 -23.71 -3.06
N ILE A 321 46.17 -24.85 -2.37
CA ILE A 321 46.56 -26.16 -2.93
C ILE A 321 45.42 -27.17 -2.85
N ASN A 322 45.41 -28.13 -3.77
CA ASN A 322 44.51 -29.29 -3.73
C ASN A 322 45.10 -30.43 -2.85
N PRO A 323 44.29 -31.46 -2.50
CA PRO A 323 44.75 -32.63 -1.74
C PRO A 323 45.91 -33.42 -2.37
N ASP A 324 46.12 -33.27 -3.67
CA ASP A 324 47.20 -33.86 -4.45
C ASP A 324 48.50 -33.01 -4.45
N GLY A 325 48.48 -31.84 -3.81
CA GLY A 325 49.61 -30.92 -3.69
C GLY A 325 49.74 -29.91 -4.82
N ARG A 326 48.83 -29.86 -5.80
CA ARG A 326 48.86 -28.89 -6.90
C ARG A 326 48.28 -27.54 -6.48
N SER A 327 48.94 -26.43 -6.86
CA SER A 327 48.41 -25.07 -6.65
C SER A 327 47.19 -24.79 -7.53
N LEU A 328 46.14 -24.24 -6.93
CA LEU A 328 44.93 -23.77 -7.59
C LEU A 328 45.16 -22.40 -8.23
N VAL A 329 44.74 -22.22 -9.48
CA VAL A 329 44.76 -20.91 -10.17
C VAL A 329 43.48 -20.11 -9.84
N THR A 330 43.53 -18.78 -9.98
CA THR A 330 42.45 -17.87 -9.56
C THR A 330 41.08 -18.20 -10.18
N GLU A 331 41.05 -18.70 -11.42
CA GLU A 331 39.83 -19.08 -12.13
C GLU A 331 39.22 -20.40 -11.61
N GLU A 332 40.02 -21.24 -10.95
CA GLU A 332 39.59 -22.52 -10.36
C GLU A 332 39.09 -22.35 -8.92
N LEU A 333 39.22 -21.15 -8.34
CA LEU A 333 38.76 -20.89 -6.97
C LEU A 333 37.24 -21.06 -6.86
N PRO A 334 36.74 -21.69 -5.77
CA PRO A 334 35.30 -21.94 -5.60
C PRO A 334 34.43 -20.69 -5.69
N SER A 335 34.91 -19.55 -5.19
CA SER A 335 34.21 -18.26 -5.27
C SER A 335 34.06 -17.74 -6.71
N GLN A 336 35.12 -17.85 -7.53
CA GLN A 336 35.09 -17.41 -8.92
C GLN A 336 34.23 -18.32 -9.79
N ARG A 337 34.30 -19.63 -9.55
CA ARG A 337 33.46 -20.63 -10.21
C ARG A 337 31.98 -20.44 -9.87
N ALA A 338 31.64 -20.20 -8.61
CA ALA A 338 30.25 -19.96 -8.21
C ALA A 338 29.65 -18.73 -8.89
N LYS A 339 30.46 -17.68 -9.10
CA LYS A 339 30.06 -16.46 -9.81
C LYS A 339 29.90 -16.68 -11.32
N ASN A 340 30.92 -17.23 -11.97
CA ASN A 340 30.97 -17.42 -13.42
C ASN A 340 29.95 -18.47 -13.88
N GLU A 341 29.83 -19.57 -13.15
CA GLU A 341 28.91 -20.67 -13.48
C GLU A 341 27.49 -20.44 -12.95
N LYS A 342 27.28 -19.39 -12.12
CA LYS A 342 26.02 -19.08 -11.39
C LYS A 342 25.42 -20.29 -10.65
N LYS A 343 26.28 -21.15 -10.11
CA LYS A 343 25.88 -22.39 -9.43
C LYS A 343 26.60 -22.53 -8.09
N VAL A 344 25.98 -23.27 -7.18
CA VAL A 344 26.60 -23.56 -5.88
C VAL A 344 27.74 -24.54 -6.07
N ILE A 345 28.96 -24.14 -5.67
CA ILE A 345 30.15 -24.97 -5.67
C ILE A 345 30.35 -25.49 -4.25
N LYS A 346 30.19 -26.80 -4.05
CA LYS A 346 30.19 -27.43 -2.71
C LYS A 346 31.43 -28.28 -2.46
N ASN A 347 31.83 -28.34 -1.19
CA ASN A 347 32.78 -29.31 -0.64
C ASN A 347 34.16 -29.33 -1.31
N VAL A 348 34.62 -28.21 -1.87
CA VAL A 348 35.96 -28.16 -2.46
C VAL A 348 36.98 -28.12 -1.33
N VAL A 349 37.85 -29.12 -1.28
CA VAL A 349 38.91 -29.18 -0.27
C VAL A 349 40.10 -28.38 -0.76
N VAL A 350 40.48 -27.38 0.02
CA VAL A 350 41.55 -26.45 -0.30
C VAL A 350 42.51 -26.40 0.89
N GLY A 351 43.76 -26.80 0.66
CA GLY A 351 44.85 -26.63 1.59
C GLY A 351 45.38 -25.20 1.51
N ILE A 352 45.61 -24.60 2.67
CA ILE A 352 46.23 -23.28 2.81
C ILE A 352 47.54 -23.50 3.57
N PRO A 353 48.70 -23.42 2.90
CA PRO A 353 50.00 -23.48 3.55
C PRO A 353 50.17 -22.28 4.49
N LYS A 354 50.58 -22.55 5.73
CA LYS A 354 50.98 -21.54 6.73
C LYS A 354 52.52 -21.54 6.87
N GLU A 355 53.07 -20.49 7.47
CA GLU A 355 54.49 -20.47 7.84
C GLU A 355 54.80 -21.65 8.78
N GLY A 356 55.89 -22.39 8.54
CA GLY A 356 56.28 -23.54 9.35
C GLY A 356 55.89 -24.93 8.82
N ASN A 357 55.60 -25.07 7.51
CA ASN A 357 55.28 -26.35 6.84
C ASN A 357 53.96 -27.02 7.31
N GLN A 358 53.08 -26.24 7.94
CA GLN A 358 51.77 -26.68 8.38
C GLN A 358 50.71 -26.32 7.32
N ILE A 359 49.86 -27.28 6.95
CA ILE A 359 48.78 -27.07 5.98
C ILE A 359 47.47 -27.07 6.74
N THR A 360 46.72 -25.96 6.65
CA THR A 360 45.32 -25.92 7.11
C THR A 360 44.45 -26.43 5.99
N TRP A 361 43.82 -27.59 6.18
CA TRP A 361 42.90 -28.16 5.21
C TRP A 361 41.52 -27.58 5.43
N THR A 362 41.02 -26.82 4.46
CA THR A 362 39.70 -26.22 4.51
C THR A 362 38.75 -26.90 3.53
N ARG A 363 37.47 -26.92 3.85
CA ARG A 363 36.38 -27.30 2.97
C ARG A 363 35.59 -26.03 2.66
N VAL A 364 35.63 -25.61 1.40
CA VAL A 364 35.04 -24.37 0.93
C VAL A 364 33.77 -24.67 0.13
N THR A 365 32.71 -23.94 0.45
CA THR A 365 31.44 -23.91 -0.31
C THR A 365 31.13 -22.47 -0.69
N SER A 366 30.93 -22.23 -1.97
CA SER A 366 30.61 -20.89 -2.51
C SER A 366 29.28 -20.92 -3.24
N LEU A 367 28.43 -19.92 -2.99
CA LEU A 367 27.12 -19.79 -3.61
C LEU A 367 26.88 -18.37 -4.14
N PRO A 368 26.22 -18.20 -5.30
CA PRO A 368 25.77 -16.89 -5.77
C PRO A 368 24.63 -16.36 -4.89
N VAL A 369 24.59 -15.04 -4.68
CA VAL A 369 23.57 -14.33 -3.90
C VAL A 369 23.04 -13.16 -4.75
N GLU A 370 21.72 -12.97 -4.78
CA GLU A 370 21.05 -11.90 -5.53
C GLU A 370 20.60 -10.77 -4.60
N LEU A 371 21.55 -10.05 -4.01
CA LEU A 371 21.28 -8.86 -3.18
C LEU A 371 21.95 -7.61 -3.79
N PRO A 372 21.47 -6.39 -3.47
CA PRO A 372 21.97 -5.16 -4.10
C PRO A 372 23.50 -4.98 -3.98
N ASP A 373 24.04 -5.30 -2.80
CA ASP A 373 25.45 -5.07 -2.44
C ASP A 373 26.29 -6.37 -2.43
N TYR A 374 25.68 -7.55 -2.60
CA TYR A 374 26.35 -8.85 -2.48
C TYR A 374 26.09 -9.73 -3.70
N SER A 375 27.13 -10.41 -4.19
CA SER A 375 27.08 -11.27 -5.36
C SER A 375 27.37 -12.74 -5.06
N VAL A 376 28.21 -13.03 -4.06
CA VAL A 376 28.62 -14.39 -3.71
C VAL A 376 28.81 -14.50 -2.20
N MET A 377 28.30 -15.56 -1.60
CA MET A 377 28.62 -15.96 -0.24
C MET A 377 29.56 -17.16 -0.26
N VAL A 378 30.62 -17.09 0.54
CA VAL A 378 31.63 -18.15 0.69
C VAL A 378 31.63 -18.61 2.13
N ILE A 379 31.51 -19.92 2.33
CA ILE A 379 31.58 -20.61 3.61
C ILE A 379 32.83 -21.49 3.60
N THR A 380 33.68 -21.33 4.61
CA THR A 380 34.94 -22.02 4.77
C THR A 380 34.96 -22.74 6.12
N HIS A 381 35.21 -24.05 6.09
CA HIS A 381 35.28 -24.89 7.29
C HIS A 381 36.64 -25.56 7.40
N ASP A 382 37.27 -25.57 8.57
CA ASP A 382 38.53 -26.29 8.80
C ASP A 382 38.26 -27.79 9.01
N ILE A 383 38.95 -28.65 8.27
CA ILE A 383 38.79 -30.12 8.29
C ILE A 383 40.11 -30.86 8.55
N THR A 384 41.12 -30.15 9.04
CA THR A 384 42.47 -30.69 9.25
C THR A 384 42.48 -31.92 10.17
N GLU A 385 41.66 -31.93 11.22
CA GLU A 385 41.61 -33.01 12.21
C GLU A 385 41.02 -34.32 11.66
N SER A 386 39.98 -34.22 10.82
CA SER A 386 39.34 -35.40 10.21
C SER A 386 40.27 -36.17 9.26
N LYS A 387 41.21 -35.49 8.59
CA LYS A 387 42.13 -36.16 7.65
C LYS A 387 43.23 -36.95 8.36
N ASN A 388 43.53 -36.64 9.62
CA ASN A 388 44.53 -37.37 10.40
C ASN A 388 44.00 -38.73 10.90
N PHE A 389 42.69 -38.86 11.15
CA PHE A 389 42.06 -40.10 11.65
C PHE A 389 42.05 -41.27 10.66
N GLU A 390 42.01 -40.97 9.36
CA GLU A 390 41.80 -41.97 8.29
C GLU A 390 43.02 -42.91 8.11
N SER A 391 44.22 -42.48 8.51
CA SER A 391 45.48 -43.24 8.40
C SER A 391 45.69 -44.28 9.52
N GLU A 392 44.99 -44.16 10.64
CA GLU A 392 45.27 -44.99 11.83
C GLU A 392 44.69 -46.41 11.73
N LEU A 393 43.64 -46.59 10.93
CA LEU A 393 42.84 -47.82 10.88
C LEU A 393 43.56 -48.99 10.17
N ILE A 394 44.49 -48.70 9.28
CA ILE A 394 45.21 -49.70 8.48
C ILE A 394 46.14 -50.58 9.34
N ARG A 395 46.54 -50.14 10.53
CA ARG A 395 47.39 -50.90 11.45
C ARG A 395 46.66 -52.00 12.20
N ALA A 396 45.34 -52.15 12.05
CA ALA A 396 44.53 -53.13 12.77
C ALA A 396 45.08 -54.54 12.57
N LYS A 397 45.39 -54.96 11.34
CA LYS A 397 45.70 -56.37 11.12
C LYS A 397 47.11 -56.85 11.47
N ALA A 398 47.96 -56.04 12.12
CA ALA A 398 49.09 -56.58 12.91
C ALA A 398 48.57 -57.32 14.17
N LEU A 399 47.40 -57.98 13.97
CA LEU A 399 46.12 -57.93 14.70
C LEU A 399 46.12 -58.94 15.79
N LEU A 400 46.93 -60.01 15.73
CA LEU A 400 46.80 -61.21 16.54
C LEU A 400 47.74 -61.29 17.73
N GLU A 401 48.90 -60.69 17.55
CA GLU A 401 49.73 -60.19 18.63
C GLU A 401 49.17 -58.88 19.16
N GLN A 402 48.71 -58.05 18.24
CA GLN A 402 47.65 -57.12 18.51
C GLN A 402 46.32 -57.81 18.90
N THR A 403 46.11 -59.15 19.03
CA THR A 403 44.83 -59.82 19.48
C THR A 403 45.00 -60.37 20.87
N SER A 404 46.19 -60.83 21.23
CA SER A 404 46.57 -60.87 22.63
C SER A 404 46.65 -59.43 23.22
N LYS A 405 47.04 -58.42 22.41
CA LYS A 405 46.84 -56.98 22.69
C LYS A 405 45.39 -56.49 22.49
N LEU A 406 44.55 -57.12 21.63
CA LEU A 406 43.16 -56.68 21.39
C LEU A 406 42.22 -57.25 22.45
N ILE A 407 42.44 -58.49 22.88
CA ILE A 407 41.70 -59.11 23.98
C ILE A 407 42.36 -58.71 25.32
N ARG A 408 43.54 -58.07 25.28
CA ARG A 408 44.34 -57.57 26.42
C ARG A 408 44.36 -58.59 27.56
N ILE A 409 44.93 -59.76 27.29
CA ILE A 409 45.09 -60.80 28.32
C ILE A 409 46.58 -61.00 28.54
N GLY A 410 47.03 -60.61 29.73
CA GLY A 410 48.39 -60.77 30.18
C GLY A 410 48.54 -62.05 31.02
N ALA A 411 49.63 -62.80 30.81
CA ALA A 411 50.02 -63.90 31.69
C ALA A 411 51.12 -63.45 32.65
N TRP A 412 51.06 -63.92 33.89
CA TRP A 412 52.07 -63.63 34.89
C TRP A 412 52.30 -64.83 35.82
N ASP A 413 53.54 -64.98 36.30
CA ASP A 413 53.88 -65.95 37.34
C ASP A 413 55.01 -65.45 38.22
N ALA A 414 55.13 -66.02 39.41
CA ALA A 414 56.13 -65.67 40.40
C ALA A 414 56.57 -66.93 41.17
N ASP A 415 57.88 -67.18 41.14
CA ASP A 415 58.53 -68.26 41.88
C ASP A 415 58.97 -67.74 43.25
N LEU A 416 58.46 -68.38 44.31
CA LEU A 416 58.65 -67.98 45.71
C LEU A 416 59.96 -68.50 46.30
N THR A 417 60.62 -69.46 45.65
CA THR A 417 61.92 -69.98 46.08
C THR A 417 63.08 -69.11 45.59
N THR A 418 62.93 -68.51 44.41
CA THR A 418 63.91 -67.62 43.77
C THR A 418 63.56 -66.14 43.89
N GLY A 419 62.30 -65.81 44.21
CA GLY A 419 61.81 -64.45 44.42
C GLY A 419 61.61 -63.65 43.12
N GLN A 420 61.67 -64.29 41.95
CA GLN A 420 61.54 -63.66 40.64
C GLN A 420 60.30 -64.18 39.89
N GLY A 421 59.68 -63.29 39.13
CA GLY A 421 58.51 -63.61 38.32
C GLY A 421 58.73 -63.36 36.84
N THR A 422 57.87 -63.95 36.03
CA THR A 422 57.87 -63.78 34.58
C THR A 422 56.52 -63.29 34.09
N TRP A 423 56.56 -62.22 33.28
CA TRP A 423 55.37 -61.55 32.73
C TRP A 423 55.42 -61.54 31.21
N SER A 424 54.26 -61.78 30.60
CA SER A 424 54.05 -61.57 29.16
C SER A 424 54.19 -60.08 28.76
N ALA A 425 54.44 -59.78 27.48
CA ALA A 425 54.60 -58.39 27.01
C ALA A 425 53.35 -57.52 27.29
N VAL A 426 52.15 -58.11 27.20
CA VAL A 426 50.88 -57.41 27.48
C VAL A 426 50.71 -57.14 28.98
N THR A 427 51.14 -58.06 29.86
CA THR A 427 51.18 -57.81 31.31
C THR A 427 52.13 -56.66 31.65
N LYS A 428 53.32 -56.64 31.03
CA LYS A 428 54.32 -55.58 31.24
C LYS A 428 53.83 -54.22 30.74
N GLU A 429 53.11 -54.17 29.62
CA GLU A 429 52.46 -52.94 29.15
C GLU A 429 51.28 -52.52 30.05
N MET A 430 50.43 -53.44 30.51
CA MET A 430 49.32 -53.10 31.42
C MET A 430 49.81 -52.46 32.73
N HIS A 431 51.00 -52.84 33.19
CA HIS A 431 51.62 -52.31 34.42
C HIS A 431 52.64 -51.19 34.14
N GLU A 432 52.88 -50.86 32.87
CA GLU A 432 53.79 -49.80 32.37
C GLU A 432 55.26 -49.95 32.76
N VAL A 433 55.78 -51.17 32.68
CA VAL A 433 57.17 -51.49 33.00
C VAL A 433 57.96 -51.89 31.76
N GLY A 434 59.30 -51.81 31.82
CA GLY A 434 60.18 -52.04 30.67
C GLY A 434 60.14 -53.48 30.12
N PRO A 435 60.50 -53.71 28.85
CA PRO A 435 60.44 -55.04 28.22
C PRO A 435 61.38 -56.06 28.86
N ASP A 436 62.56 -55.62 29.30
CA ASP A 436 63.56 -56.43 30.02
C ASP A 436 63.28 -56.52 31.54
N PHE A 437 62.20 -55.89 32.03
CA PHE A 437 61.83 -55.88 33.44
C PHE A 437 61.48 -57.28 33.92
N ILE A 438 62.11 -57.68 35.02
CA ILE A 438 61.86 -58.95 35.69
C ILE A 438 61.14 -58.61 37.00
N PRO A 439 59.81 -58.85 37.07
CA PRO A 439 59.01 -58.47 38.22
C PRO A 439 59.35 -59.32 39.45
N THR A 440 59.29 -58.70 40.63
CA THR A 440 59.18 -59.41 41.90
C THR A 440 57.78 -59.24 42.47
N MET A 441 57.42 -60.11 43.42
CA MET A 441 56.07 -60.13 44.02
C MET A 441 55.66 -58.77 44.60
N ASP A 442 56.52 -58.17 45.42
CA ASP A 442 56.24 -56.91 46.10
C ASP A 442 56.08 -55.74 45.12
N GLN A 443 56.81 -55.76 44.01
CA GLN A 443 56.69 -54.75 42.96
C GLN A 443 55.41 -54.90 42.16
N GLY A 444 54.92 -56.13 41.92
CA GLY A 444 53.63 -56.36 41.28
C GLY A 444 52.45 -55.82 42.10
N ILE A 445 52.50 -55.98 43.43
CA ILE A 445 51.44 -55.54 44.35
C ILE A 445 51.43 -54.02 44.54
N GLN A 446 52.60 -53.37 44.49
CA GLN A 446 52.68 -51.90 44.50
C GLN A 446 51.93 -51.26 43.34
N PHE A 447 51.72 -51.99 42.24
CA PHE A 447 50.90 -51.53 41.13
C PHE A 447 49.39 -51.69 41.34
N VAL A 448 48.91 -52.04 42.53
CA VAL A 448 47.48 -52.07 42.86
C VAL A 448 47.09 -50.76 43.55
N LYS A 449 45.94 -50.17 43.23
CA LYS A 449 45.53 -48.85 43.76
C LYS A 449 45.32 -48.87 45.27
N GLU A 450 45.96 -47.92 45.94
CA GLU A 450 45.81 -47.69 47.37
C GLU A 450 44.36 -47.36 47.76
N GLY A 451 43.88 -47.97 48.84
CA GLY A 451 42.46 -48.00 49.20
C GLY A 451 41.85 -49.38 48.97
N GLU A 452 40.58 -49.42 48.53
CA GLU A 452 39.79 -50.66 48.49
C GLU A 452 40.39 -51.77 47.61
N SER A 453 41.03 -51.42 46.48
CA SER A 453 41.61 -52.41 45.56
C SER A 453 42.88 -53.05 46.13
N ARG A 454 43.82 -52.28 46.70
CA ARG A 454 45.06 -52.81 47.28
C ARG A 454 44.79 -53.67 48.51
N THR A 455 43.83 -53.29 49.36
CA THR A 455 43.41 -54.12 50.50
C THR A 455 42.84 -55.46 50.04
N LYS A 456 41.94 -55.46 49.05
CA LYS A 456 41.38 -56.71 48.49
C LYS A 456 42.43 -57.64 47.90
N VAL A 457 43.42 -57.09 47.18
CA VAL A 457 44.49 -57.90 46.57
C VAL A 457 45.46 -58.45 47.62
N LEU A 458 45.84 -57.65 48.62
CA LEU A 458 46.75 -58.10 49.70
C LEU A 458 46.12 -59.23 50.51
N ASP A 459 44.85 -59.12 50.87
CA ASP A 459 44.15 -60.17 51.60
C ASP A 459 44.04 -61.45 50.76
N ALA A 460 43.70 -61.34 49.47
CA ALA A 460 43.59 -62.48 48.57
C ALA A 460 44.94 -63.19 48.33
N VAL A 461 46.04 -62.43 48.17
CA VAL A 461 47.38 -62.99 47.98
C VAL A 461 47.89 -63.68 49.26
N ASN A 462 47.59 -63.15 50.46
CA ASN A 462 48.01 -63.77 51.72
C ASN A 462 47.35 -65.14 51.98
N HIS A 463 46.05 -65.27 51.71
CA HIS A 463 45.34 -66.56 51.81
C HIS A 463 45.79 -67.54 50.70
N LEU A 464 46.15 -67.02 49.52
CA LEU A 464 46.71 -67.84 48.44
C LEU A 464 48.06 -68.48 48.84
N VAL A 465 48.88 -67.80 49.65
CA VAL A 465 50.22 -68.27 50.03
C VAL A 465 50.21 -69.12 51.32
N GLN A 466 49.35 -68.86 52.31
CA GLN A 466 49.34 -69.59 53.60
C GLN A 466 48.56 -70.90 53.57
N ASP A 467 47.38 -70.88 52.95
CA ASP A 467 46.40 -71.99 52.94
C ASP A 467 46.08 -72.49 51.52
N GLY A 468 46.58 -71.80 50.49
CA GLY A 468 46.52 -72.24 49.09
C GLY A 468 45.23 -71.92 48.37
N THR A 469 44.42 -71.01 48.92
CA THR A 469 43.09 -70.67 48.41
C THR A 469 43.18 -69.78 47.15
N PRO A 470 42.77 -70.25 45.96
CA PRO A 470 42.77 -69.46 44.72
C PRO A 470 41.87 -68.23 44.78
N TYR A 471 42.23 -67.19 44.02
CA TYR A 471 41.38 -66.01 43.91
C TYR A 471 41.06 -65.62 42.47
N ASP A 472 39.90 -65.00 42.30
CA ASP A 472 39.43 -64.41 41.06
C ASP A 472 38.73 -63.09 41.43
N ILE A 473 39.42 -62.00 41.16
CA ILE A 473 39.00 -60.69 41.65
C ILE A 473 39.11 -59.63 40.56
N GLU A 474 38.14 -58.73 40.52
CA GLU A 474 38.17 -57.53 39.70
C GLU A 474 38.66 -56.36 40.57
N MET A 475 39.68 -55.65 40.11
CA MET A 475 40.41 -54.68 40.93
C MET A 475 40.96 -53.53 40.10
N GLN A 476 41.28 -52.42 40.78
CA GLN A 476 42.00 -51.31 40.19
C GLN A 476 43.50 -51.42 40.42
N LEU A 477 44.25 -51.39 39.33
CA LEU A 477 45.70 -51.23 39.34
C LEU A 477 46.09 -49.76 39.27
N VAL A 478 47.14 -49.35 39.96
CA VAL A 478 47.92 -48.13 39.72
C VAL A 478 49.24 -48.51 39.05
N THR A 479 49.42 -48.21 37.78
CA THR A 479 50.64 -48.55 37.02
C THR A 479 51.91 -47.89 37.60
N ALA A 480 53.11 -48.25 37.11
CA ALA A 480 54.39 -47.71 37.62
C ALA A 480 54.59 -46.19 37.58
N LYS A 481 53.68 -45.50 36.90
CA LYS A 481 53.67 -44.06 36.74
C LYS A 481 52.46 -43.39 37.40
N GLY A 482 51.56 -44.17 37.99
CA GLY A 482 50.42 -43.65 38.76
C GLY A 482 49.03 -43.77 38.13
N ASN A 483 48.82 -44.55 37.06
CA ASN A 483 47.53 -44.59 36.32
C ASN A 483 46.60 -45.74 36.73
N GLU A 484 45.28 -45.53 36.68
CA GLU A 484 44.30 -46.49 37.20
C GLU A 484 43.56 -47.33 36.15
N LEU A 485 43.55 -48.67 36.27
CA LEU A 485 42.89 -49.61 35.33
C LEU A 485 42.08 -50.71 36.02
N TRP A 486 40.88 -51.01 35.51
CA TRP A 486 40.09 -52.17 35.94
C TRP A 486 40.56 -53.44 35.26
N VAL A 487 41.02 -54.38 36.06
CA VAL A 487 41.50 -55.67 35.59
C VAL A 487 40.89 -56.77 36.43
N ARG A 488 40.71 -57.93 35.81
CA ARG A 488 40.35 -59.15 36.51
C ARG A 488 41.59 -60.00 36.61
N SER A 489 42.04 -60.27 37.82
CA SER A 489 43.19 -61.11 38.08
C SER A 489 42.73 -62.41 38.69
N VAL A 490 43.18 -63.52 38.08
CA VAL A 490 42.91 -64.88 38.54
C VAL A 490 44.24 -65.55 38.82
N ALA A 491 44.41 -66.09 40.03
CA ALA A 491 45.68 -66.64 40.46
C ALA A 491 45.51 -67.91 41.31
N ASN A 492 46.43 -68.85 41.09
CA ASN A 492 46.54 -70.12 41.79
C ASN A 492 47.95 -70.30 42.38
N ALA A 493 48.09 -71.22 43.33
CA ALA A 493 49.34 -71.51 44.04
C ALA A 493 49.73 -72.99 43.95
N GLU A 494 51.03 -73.24 44.08
CA GLU A 494 51.68 -74.55 44.03
C GLU A 494 52.50 -74.77 45.31
N PHE A 495 52.33 -75.92 45.98
CA PHE A 495 52.92 -76.23 47.29
C PHE A 495 53.79 -77.48 47.25
N GLU A 496 54.94 -77.44 47.92
CA GLU A 496 55.80 -78.59 48.18
C GLU A 496 56.16 -78.67 49.68
N ASN A 497 55.95 -79.84 50.31
CA ASN A 497 56.22 -80.09 51.75
C ASN A 497 55.54 -79.10 52.72
N GLY A 498 54.32 -78.66 52.41
CA GLY A 498 53.57 -77.72 53.23
C GLY A 498 54.04 -76.27 53.12
N ILE A 499 54.91 -75.96 52.17
CA ILE A 499 55.42 -74.61 51.89
C ILE A 499 55.09 -74.26 50.43
N CYS A 500 54.54 -73.07 50.19
CA CYS A 500 54.20 -72.57 48.85
C CYS A 500 55.47 -72.24 48.05
N THR A 501 55.61 -72.80 46.84
CA THR A 501 56.81 -72.64 46.00
C THR A 501 56.59 -71.73 44.79
N ARG A 502 55.37 -71.62 44.25
CA ARG A 502 55.08 -70.77 43.07
C ARG A 502 53.61 -70.34 43.04
N ILE A 503 53.36 -69.12 42.56
CA ILE A 503 52.00 -68.67 42.22
C ILE A 503 51.96 -68.09 40.81
N TYR A 504 50.87 -68.32 40.10
CA TYR A 504 50.74 -67.90 38.72
C TYR A 504 49.28 -67.69 38.32
N GLY A 505 49.10 -66.88 37.27
CA GLY A 505 47.80 -66.37 36.95
C GLY A 505 47.72 -65.65 35.61
N ALA A 506 46.49 -65.27 35.28
CA ALA A 506 46.20 -64.45 34.13
C ALA A 506 45.53 -63.16 34.61
N ILE A 507 45.90 -62.07 33.97
CA ILE A 507 45.29 -60.77 34.19
C ILE A 507 44.59 -60.35 32.90
N TYR A 508 43.28 -60.20 33.01
CA TYR A 508 42.40 -59.81 31.93
C TYR A 508 42.13 -58.33 32.09
N ASP A 509 42.39 -57.54 31.07
CA ASP A 509 41.79 -56.22 31.01
C ASP A 509 40.30 -56.40 30.70
N ILE A 510 39.48 -56.16 31.72
CA ILE A 510 38.03 -56.21 31.62
C ILE A 510 37.44 -54.81 31.63
N ASP A 511 38.25 -53.75 31.53
CA ASP A 511 37.79 -52.37 31.59
C ASP A 511 36.77 -52.10 30.49
N GLN A 512 36.97 -52.65 29.27
CA GLN A 512 35.97 -52.58 28.20
C GLN A 512 34.73 -53.43 28.47
N ARG A 513 34.85 -54.67 28.95
CA ARG A 513 33.66 -55.48 29.32
C ARG A 513 32.86 -54.77 30.40
N LYS A 514 33.52 -54.20 31.40
CA LYS A 514 32.90 -53.43 32.48
C LYS A 514 32.34 -52.12 31.97
N LYS A 515 33.02 -51.41 31.06
CA LYS A 515 32.48 -50.21 30.41
C LYS A 515 31.32 -50.53 29.49
N ILE A 516 31.30 -51.65 28.76
CA ILE A 516 30.17 -52.14 27.94
C ILE A 516 29.05 -52.66 28.84
N GLU A 517 29.34 -53.30 29.96
CA GLU A 517 28.32 -53.67 30.94
C GLU A 517 27.71 -52.39 31.53
N ILE A 518 28.53 -51.41 31.87
CA ILE A 518 28.13 -50.07 32.30
C ILE A 518 27.48 -49.29 31.16
N GLU A 519 27.84 -49.50 29.89
CA GLU A 519 27.37 -48.76 28.72
C GLU A 519 26.11 -49.39 28.14
N LEU A 520 25.99 -50.71 28.09
CA LEU A 520 24.75 -51.46 27.90
C LEU A 520 23.82 -51.19 29.07
N PHE A 521 24.32 -51.08 30.29
CA PHE A 521 23.53 -50.58 31.40
C PHE A 521 23.13 -49.13 31.17
N LYS A 522 24.02 -48.24 30.68
CA LYS A 522 23.69 -46.85 30.32
C LYS A 522 22.77 -46.75 29.12
N GLU A 523 22.83 -47.66 28.16
CA GLU A 523 22.11 -47.65 26.90
C GLU A 523 20.77 -48.33 27.09
N ARG A 524 20.70 -49.41 27.88
CA ARG A 524 19.45 -49.91 28.46
C ARG A 524 18.82 -48.86 29.36
N SER A 525 19.60 -48.15 30.18
CA SER A 525 19.10 -47.00 30.95
C SER A 525 18.72 -45.83 30.04
N ARG A 526 19.35 -45.66 28.87
CA ARG A 526 19.03 -44.61 27.89
C ARG A 526 17.78 -44.96 27.08
N LEU A 527 17.60 -46.22 26.70
CA LEU A 527 16.40 -46.74 26.04
C LEU A 527 15.22 -46.75 27.02
N LEU A 528 15.45 -47.17 28.26
CA LEU A 528 14.50 -47.01 29.35
C LEU A 528 14.22 -45.52 29.57
N ALA A 529 15.22 -44.64 29.55
CA ALA A 529 15.03 -43.20 29.63
C ALA A 529 14.30 -42.61 28.40
N PHE A 530 14.45 -43.17 27.20
CA PHE A 530 13.70 -42.75 26.01
C PHE A 530 12.23 -43.11 26.12
N VAL A 531 11.92 -44.29 26.65
CA VAL A 531 10.53 -44.69 26.93
C VAL A 531 9.99 -43.92 28.12
N GLU A 532 10.74 -43.84 29.22
CA GLU A 532 10.37 -43.19 30.47
C GLU A 532 10.20 -41.68 30.30
N HIS A 533 11.09 -41.01 29.58
CA HIS A 533 11.00 -39.58 29.27
C HIS A 533 10.48 -39.29 27.86
N ALA A 534 9.77 -40.25 27.24
CA ALA A 534 9.08 -39.99 25.99
C ALA A 534 8.17 -38.75 26.18
N PRO A 535 8.20 -37.77 25.26
CA PRO A 535 7.39 -36.56 25.40
C PRO A 535 5.88 -36.83 25.27
N ALA A 536 5.50 -38.05 24.86
CA ALA A 536 4.14 -38.54 24.77
C ALA A 536 3.87 -39.68 25.75
N ALA A 537 2.59 -39.88 26.09
CA ALA A 537 2.16 -41.02 26.88
C ALA A 537 2.26 -42.28 26.03
N VAL A 538 3.16 -43.19 26.44
CA VAL A 538 3.40 -44.47 25.75
C VAL A 538 3.34 -45.59 26.76
N ALA A 539 2.64 -46.66 26.40
CA ALA A 539 2.64 -47.92 27.14
C ALA A 539 2.84 -49.10 26.20
N MET A 540 3.60 -50.09 26.65
CA MET A 540 3.86 -51.33 25.94
C MET A 540 3.36 -52.50 26.78
N PHE A 541 2.61 -53.38 26.13
CA PHE A 541 1.92 -54.49 26.75
C PHE A 541 2.34 -55.82 26.14
N ASP A 542 2.27 -56.90 26.92
CA ASP A 542 2.38 -58.27 26.39
C ASP A 542 1.06 -58.75 25.75
N THR A 543 1.03 -60.01 25.33
CA THR A 543 -0.16 -60.66 24.74
C THR A 543 -1.33 -60.82 25.73
N GLU A 544 -1.09 -60.73 27.04
CA GLU A 544 -2.11 -60.73 28.10
C GLU A 544 -2.47 -59.31 28.56
N LEU A 545 -2.01 -58.29 27.81
CA LEU A 545 -2.18 -56.87 28.11
C LEU A 545 -1.54 -56.44 29.43
N LYS A 546 -0.49 -57.12 29.89
CA LYS A 546 0.27 -56.71 31.07
C LYS A 546 1.35 -55.70 30.73
N TYR A 547 1.54 -54.71 31.59
CA TYR A 547 2.51 -53.64 31.38
C TYR A 547 3.96 -54.15 31.37
N ILE A 548 4.65 -53.98 30.23
CA ILE A 548 6.08 -54.28 30.04
C ILE A 548 6.94 -53.02 30.16
N ALA A 549 6.44 -51.87 29.69
CA ALA A 549 7.10 -50.59 29.79
C ALA A 549 6.07 -49.44 29.72
N VAL A 550 6.33 -48.35 30.45
CA VAL A 550 5.46 -47.16 30.49
C VAL A 550 6.30 -45.89 30.55
N SER A 551 5.84 -44.82 29.90
CA SER A 551 6.44 -43.49 30.02
C SER A 551 5.99 -42.78 31.30
N GLN A 552 6.80 -41.86 31.83
CA GLN A 552 6.40 -40.94 32.91
C GLN A 552 5.19 -40.10 32.48
N ARG A 553 5.14 -39.72 31.20
CA ARG A 553 3.99 -39.00 30.64
C ARG A 553 2.72 -39.84 30.73
N TRP A 554 2.78 -41.14 30.45
CA TRP A 554 1.65 -42.07 30.67
C TRP A 554 1.24 -42.13 32.14
N MET A 555 2.21 -42.24 33.06
CA MET A 555 1.91 -42.26 34.51
C MET A 555 1.27 -40.94 34.99
N LEU A 556 1.66 -39.81 34.41
CA LEU A 556 1.15 -38.48 34.78
C LEU A 556 -0.23 -38.22 34.20
N GLU A 557 -0.42 -38.43 32.88
CA GLU A 557 -1.69 -38.17 32.18
C GLU A 557 -2.81 -39.07 32.68
N TYR A 558 -2.50 -40.32 33.05
CA TYR A 558 -3.48 -41.25 33.60
C TYR A 558 -3.47 -41.34 35.16
N HIS A 559 -2.79 -40.41 35.84
CA HIS A 559 -2.75 -40.31 37.32
C HIS A 559 -2.36 -41.61 38.05
N LEU A 560 -1.40 -42.37 37.50
CA LEU A 560 -0.91 -43.63 38.07
C LEU A 560 0.36 -43.46 38.92
N GLN A 561 0.82 -42.22 39.13
CA GLN A 561 2.02 -41.91 39.91
C GLN A 561 2.00 -42.58 41.30
N GLY A 562 3.08 -43.27 41.66
CA GLY A 562 3.20 -44.00 42.94
C GLY A 562 2.58 -45.40 42.97
N LYS A 563 1.91 -45.85 41.90
CA LYS A 563 1.40 -47.23 41.78
C LYS A 563 2.40 -48.13 41.04
N GLN A 564 2.64 -49.34 41.56
CA GLN A 564 3.45 -50.35 40.88
C GLN A 564 2.57 -51.15 39.90
N ILE A 565 2.52 -50.70 38.64
CA ILE A 565 1.64 -51.27 37.60
C ILE A 565 2.34 -52.28 36.68
N MET A 566 3.67 -52.38 36.74
CA MET A 566 4.46 -53.28 35.90
C MET A 566 4.04 -54.73 36.15
N GLY A 567 3.69 -55.46 35.08
CA GLY A 567 3.20 -56.84 35.14
C GLY A 567 1.72 -57.01 35.50
N LEU A 568 0.99 -55.95 35.88
CA LEU A 568 -0.47 -55.98 36.03
C LEU A 568 -1.15 -55.85 34.67
N SER A 569 -2.32 -56.47 34.52
CA SER A 569 -3.10 -56.32 33.29
C SER A 569 -3.67 -54.91 33.18
N HIS A 570 -3.69 -54.34 31.97
CA HIS A 570 -4.27 -53.04 31.70
C HIS A 570 -5.72 -52.91 32.21
N TYR A 571 -6.49 -53.99 32.14
CA TYR A 571 -7.87 -54.04 32.62
C TYR A 571 -7.99 -54.09 34.15
N GLU A 572 -6.96 -54.53 34.86
CA GLU A 572 -6.91 -54.46 36.34
C GLU A 572 -6.59 -53.04 36.81
N VAL A 573 -5.76 -52.32 36.04
CA VAL A 573 -5.41 -50.92 36.32
C VAL A 573 -6.58 -49.99 35.97
N PHE A 574 -7.32 -50.29 34.90
CA PHE A 574 -8.52 -49.57 34.46
C PHE A 574 -9.74 -50.49 34.35
N PRO A 575 -10.42 -50.81 35.47
CA PRO A 575 -11.55 -51.74 35.48
C PRO A 575 -12.79 -51.23 34.74
N ASN A 576 -12.91 -49.91 34.55
CA ASN A 576 -14.04 -49.27 33.88
C ASN A 576 -13.79 -48.98 32.38
N ILE A 577 -12.82 -49.66 31.74
CA ILE A 577 -12.54 -49.46 30.32
C ILE A 577 -13.75 -49.87 29.45
N GLY A 578 -14.12 -49.03 28.49
CA GLY A 578 -15.27 -49.26 27.61
C GLY A 578 -15.08 -50.46 26.67
N GLU A 579 -16.18 -51.06 26.22
CA GLU A 579 -16.17 -52.20 25.28
C GLU A 579 -15.49 -51.86 23.94
N GLU A 580 -15.59 -50.61 23.48
CA GLU A 580 -14.91 -50.14 22.26
C GLU A 580 -13.38 -50.28 22.34
N TRP A 581 -12.79 -49.93 23.48
CA TRP A 581 -11.34 -50.07 23.70
C TRP A 581 -10.90 -51.53 23.83
N LYS A 582 -11.76 -52.40 24.37
CA LYS A 582 -11.48 -53.85 24.42
C LYS A 582 -11.44 -54.46 23.01
N ASP A 583 -12.37 -54.06 22.13
CA ASP A 583 -12.36 -54.49 20.72
C ASP A 583 -11.08 -54.03 20.00
N ILE A 584 -10.68 -52.76 20.19
CA ILE A 584 -9.44 -52.21 19.62
C ILE A 584 -8.22 -53.02 20.08
N HIS A 585 -8.10 -53.32 21.38
CA HIS A 585 -6.96 -54.10 21.90
C HIS A 585 -6.91 -55.52 21.29
N GLN A 586 -8.06 -56.20 21.18
CA GLN A 586 -8.11 -57.53 20.58
C GLN A 586 -7.73 -57.52 19.09
N ARG A 587 -8.26 -56.57 18.33
CA ARG A 587 -7.93 -56.43 16.89
C ARG A 587 -6.46 -56.13 16.68
N CYS A 588 -5.86 -55.26 17.48
CA CYS A 588 -4.43 -54.99 17.39
C CYS A 588 -3.56 -56.21 17.77
N LEU A 589 -4.02 -57.04 18.73
CA LEU A 589 -3.38 -58.32 19.05
C LEU A 589 -3.48 -59.37 17.92
N THR A 590 -4.36 -59.17 16.93
CA THR A 590 -4.40 -59.99 15.70
C THR A 590 -3.53 -59.43 14.56
N GLY A 591 -2.86 -58.29 14.78
CA GLY A 591 -1.93 -57.69 13.82
C GLY A 591 -2.40 -56.36 13.20
N GLU A 592 -3.60 -55.89 13.53
CA GLU A 592 -4.15 -54.63 13.00
C GLU A 592 -3.49 -53.39 13.63
N VAL A 593 -3.35 -52.31 12.88
CA VAL A 593 -2.91 -51.00 13.41
C VAL A 593 -4.10 -50.06 13.39
N ILE A 594 -4.54 -49.60 14.56
CA ILE A 594 -5.69 -48.72 14.71
C ILE A 594 -5.20 -47.39 15.26
N LYS A 595 -5.59 -46.29 14.61
CA LYS A 595 -5.20 -44.93 15.00
C LYS A 595 -6.31 -43.93 14.75
N LYS A 596 -6.30 -42.85 15.52
CA LYS A 596 -7.19 -41.71 15.36
C LYS A 596 -6.40 -40.43 15.60
N ASP A 597 -6.35 -39.57 14.57
CA ASP A 597 -5.52 -38.36 14.60
C ASP A 597 -6.14 -37.25 15.46
N GLU A 598 -7.46 -37.18 15.54
CA GLU A 598 -8.22 -36.25 16.39
C GLU A 598 -9.43 -36.98 16.99
N ASP A 599 -9.39 -37.25 18.30
CA ASP A 599 -10.49 -37.85 19.05
C ASP A 599 -10.89 -36.96 20.22
N ILE A 600 -12.18 -36.78 20.45
CA ILE A 600 -12.69 -35.92 21.53
C ILE A 600 -12.98 -36.82 22.72
N TRP A 601 -12.20 -36.66 23.78
CA TRP A 601 -12.37 -37.41 25.01
C TRP A 601 -12.54 -36.47 26.19
N ARG A 602 -13.52 -36.81 27.04
CA ARG A 602 -13.79 -36.09 28.29
C ARG A 602 -13.75 -37.07 29.46
N PRO A 603 -12.63 -37.17 30.19
CA PRO A 603 -12.58 -37.99 31.39
C PRO A 603 -13.53 -37.45 32.47
N GLU A 604 -14.06 -38.36 33.29
CA GLU A 604 -15.01 -38.04 34.35
C GLU A 604 -14.34 -37.15 35.41
N GLY A 605 -14.89 -35.96 35.66
CA GLY A 605 -14.33 -34.96 36.57
C GLY A 605 -13.56 -33.79 35.91
N TRP A 606 -13.43 -33.75 34.58
CA TRP A 606 -12.80 -32.64 33.86
C TRP A 606 -13.81 -31.63 33.30
N GLU A 607 -13.48 -30.33 33.39
CA GLU A 607 -14.39 -29.23 33.02
C GLU A 607 -14.56 -29.04 31.50
N HIS A 608 -13.60 -29.48 30.68
CA HIS A 608 -13.55 -29.25 29.23
C HIS A 608 -13.13 -30.50 28.44
N ASP A 609 -13.52 -30.56 27.16
CA ASP A 609 -13.17 -31.62 26.22
C ASP A 609 -11.68 -31.57 25.83
N GLN A 610 -11.01 -32.72 25.79
CA GLN A 610 -9.63 -32.84 25.28
C GLN A 610 -9.61 -33.44 23.89
N TYR A 611 -8.70 -32.95 23.04
CA TYR A 611 -8.38 -33.56 21.77
C TYR A 611 -7.20 -34.50 21.95
N LEU A 612 -7.45 -35.79 21.81
CA LEU A 612 -6.42 -36.84 21.88
C LEU A 612 -6.11 -37.37 20.50
N ARG A 613 -4.82 -37.49 20.22
CA ARG A 613 -4.28 -38.30 19.15
C ARG A 613 -3.80 -39.62 19.72
N TRP A 614 -4.26 -40.74 19.17
CA TRP A 614 -3.85 -42.05 19.66
C TRP A 614 -3.59 -43.07 18.56
N GLU A 615 -2.67 -43.98 18.82
CA GLU A 615 -2.33 -45.11 17.96
C GLU A 615 -2.10 -46.36 18.81
N VAL A 616 -2.70 -47.47 18.42
CA VAL A 616 -2.48 -48.80 19.00
C VAL A 616 -1.97 -49.73 17.91
N ARG A 617 -0.81 -50.34 18.15
CA ARG A 617 -0.15 -51.20 17.16
C ARG A 617 0.50 -52.44 17.78
N PRO A 618 0.59 -53.56 17.07
CA PRO A 618 1.35 -54.71 17.51
C PRO A 618 2.86 -54.43 17.47
N TRP A 619 3.59 -55.04 18.41
CA TRP A 619 5.04 -55.18 18.32
C TRP A 619 5.40 -56.66 18.15
N TYR A 620 6.49 -56.91 17.44
CA TYR A 620 6.86 -58.24 16.99
C TYR A 620 8.09 -58.73 17.73
N GLN A 621 8.09 -60.03 18.02
CA GLN A 621 9.30 -60.74 18.45
C GLN A 621 10.21 -61.00 17.23
N LEU A 622 11.42 -61.47 17.50
CA LEU A 622 12.42 -61.76 16.45
C LEU A 622 11.96 -62.83 15.45
N ASP A 623 11.04 -63.71 15.86
CA ASP A 623 10.47 -64.77 15.02
C ASP A 623 9.27 -64.31 14.18
N GLY A 624 8.88 -63.03 14.27
CA GLY A 624 7.75 -62.46 13.56
C GLY A 624 6.38 -62.73 14.22
N SER A 625 6.33 -63.41 15.36
CA SER A 625 5.11 -63.52 16.16
C SER A 625 4.82 -62.20 16.89
N ILE A 626 3.54 -61.95 17.19
CA ILE A 626 3.13 -60.77 17.96
C ILE A 626 3.53 -60.98 19.43
N GLY A 627 4.36 -60.10 19.97
CA GLY A 627 4.74 -60.11 21.38
C GLY A 627 3.75 -59.37 22.28
N GLY A 628 2.90 -58.52 21.69
CA GLY A 628 1.85 -57.77 22.35
C GLY A 628 1.53 -56.50 21.57
N ILE A 629 1.03 -55.47 22.26
CA ILE A 629 0.66 -54.18 21.65
C ILE A 629 1.37 -53.00 22.31
N MET A 630 1.52 -51.91 21.57
CA MET A 630 2.01 -50.63 22.03
C MET A 630 0.93 -49.59 21.80
N MET A 631 0.69 -48.76 22.81
CA MET A 631 -0.27 -47.66 22.77
C MET A 631 0.48 -46.34 22.92
N PHE A 632 0.15 -45.40 22.06
CA PHE A 632 0.59 -44.02 22.10
C PHE A 632 -0.64 -43.12 22.24
N THR A 633 -0.60 -42.19 23.18
CA THR A 633 -1.59 -41.12 23.32
C THR A 633 -0.88 -39.77 23.48
N GLN A 634 -1.41 -38.75 22.80
CA GLN A 634 -0.92 -37.39 22.85
C GLN A 634 -2.10 -36.43 22.94
N ASP A 635 -2.10 -35.60 23.99
CA ASP A 635 -2.97 -34.45 24.07
C ASP A 635 -2.52 -33.38 23.06
N ILE A 636 -3.37 -33.10 22.08
CA ILE A 636 -3.16 -32.10 21.02
C ILE A 636 -4.11 -30.90 21.18
N THR A 637 -4.73 -30.74 22.35
CA THR A 637 -5.72 -29.69 22.62
C THR A 637 -5.14 -28.29 22.35
N GLU A 638 -3.96 -27.97 22.90
CA GLU A 638 -3.31 -26.66 22.68
C GLU A 638 -2.96 -26.42 21.21
N SER A 639 -2.46 -27.44 20.50
CA SER A 639 -2.11 -27.35 19.08
C SER A 639 -3.35 -27.13 18.20
N CYS A 640 -4.46 -27.80 18.51
CA CYS A 640 -5.73 -27.60 17.82
C CYS A 640 -6.29 -26.20 18.07
N LEU A 641 -6.22 -25.71 19.31
CA LEU A 641 -6.65 -24.36 19.68
C LEU A 641 -5.80 -23.28 18.99
N GLN A 642 -4.48 -23.42 18.96
CA GLN A 642 -3.58 -22.49 18.25
C GLN A 642 -3.81 -22.50 16.73
N ARG A 643 -4.04 -23.68 16.13
CA ARG A 643 -4.36 -23.80 14.70
C ARG A 643 -5.67 -23.10 14.35
N ASP A 644 -6.68 -23.23 15.21
CA ASP A 644 -7.96 -22.56 15.05
C ASP A 644 -7.87 -21.06 15.31
N GLU A 645 -7.07 -20.62 16.29
CA GLU A 645 -6.78 -19.22 16.54
C GLU A 645 -6.05 -18.57 15.36
N LEU A 646 -5.05 -19.25 14.78
CA LEU A 646 -4.33 -18.77 13.60
C LEU A 646 -5.24 -18.67 12.37
N LYS A 647 -6.10 -19.68 12.14
CA LYS A 647 -7.12 -19.62 11.08
C LYS A 647 -8.08 -18.45 11.30
N ARG A 648 -8.55 -18.24 12.53
CA ARG A 648 -9.42 -17.10 12.88
C ARG A 648 -8.71 -15.77 12.66
N SER A 649 -7.46 -15.64 13.10
CA SER A 649 -6.65 -14.42 12.93
C SER A 649 -6.42 -14.10 11.44
N LYS A 650 -6.11 -15.10 10.61
CA LYS A 650 -5.99 -14.92 9.16
C LYS A 650 -7.30 -14.46 8.51
N VAL A 651 -8.42 -15.10 8.86
CA VAL A 651 -9.74 -14.70 8.37
C VAL A 651 -10.11 -13.29 8.84
N ILE A 652 -9.75 -12.90 10.06
CA ILE A 652 -9.96 -11.54 10.59
C ILE A 652 -9.11 -10.53 9.81
N ALA A 653 -7.83 -10.83 9.53
CA ALA A 653 -6.94 -9.96 8.77
C ALA A 653 -7.40 -9.78 7.31
N GLU A 654 -7.81 -10.85 6.64
CA GLU A 654 -8.35 -10.81 5.28
C GLU A 654 -9.69 -10.04 5.24
N ARG A 655 -10.58 -10.28 6.22
CA ARG A 655 -11.82 -9.51 6.37
C ARG A 655 -11.56 -8.04 6.67
N ALA A 656 -10.56 -7.72 7.49
CA ALA A 656 -10.19 -6.34 7.79
C ALA A 656 -9.64 -5.62 6.56
N ASN A 657 -8.85 -6.29 5.72
CA ASN A 657 -8.31 -5.70 4.49
C ASN A 657 -9.40 -5.53 3.41
N ALA A 658 -10.31 -6.50 3.30
CA ALA A 658 -11.48 -6.40 2.44
C ALA A 658 -12.41 -5.26 2.90
N ALA A 659 -12.70 -5.17 4.20
CA ALA A 659 -13.51 -4.11 4.79
C ALA A 659 -12.85 -2.73 4.66
N LYS A 660 -11.51 -2.63 4.80
CA LYS A 660 -10.77 -1.38 4.54
C LYS A 660 -10.91 -0.94 3.09
N SER A 661 -10.81 -1.88 2.15
CA SER A 661 -10.95 -1.59 0.72
C SER A 661 -12.39 -1.19 0.35
N GLU A 662 -13.38 -1.89 0.89
CA GLU A 662 -14.80 -1.59 0.72
C GLU A 662 -15.18 -0.25 1.36
N PHE A 663 -14.65 0.05 2.55
CA PHE A 663 -14.81 1.34 3.21
C PHE A 663 -14.26 2.48 2.35
N LEU A 664 -13.06 2.34 1.77
CA LEU A 664 -12.48 3.36 0.90
C LEU A 664 -13.28 3.53 -0.41
N ALA A 665 -13.78 2.44 -0.98
CA ALA A 665 -14.64 2.50 -2.16
C ALA A 665 -15.98 3.20 -1.85
N ASN A 666 -16.60 2.91 -0.71
CA ASN A 666 -17.85 3.56 -0.29
C ASN A 666 -17.63 5.04 0.06
N MET A 667 -16.55 5.36 0.78
CA MET A 667 -16.16 6.74 1.06
C MET A 667 -15.89 7.54 -0.21
N SER A 668 -15.33 6.93 -1.27
CA SER A 668 -15.23 7.60 -2.58
C SER A 668 -16.57 8.09 -3.06
N HIS A 669 -17.58 7.22 -3.08
CA HIS A 669 -18.91 7.56 -3.56
C HIS A 669 -19.60 8.59 -2.66
N GLU A 670 -19.45 8.47 -1.34
CA GLU A 670 -20.03 9.40 -0.38
C GLU A 670 -19.36 10.78 -0.38
N ILE A 671 -18.08 10.89 -0.77
CA ILE A 671 -17.40 12.17 -0.94
C ILE A 671 -17.62 12.75 -2.35
N ARG A 672 -17.63 11.90 -3.38
CA ARG A 672 -17.84 12.32 -4.79
C ARG A 672 -19.22 12.91 -5.01
N THR A 673 -20.26 12.35 -4.39
CA THR A 673 -21.64 12.81 -4.58
C THR A 673 -21.87 14.27 -4.14
N PRO A 674 -21.53 14.68 -2.90
CA PRO A 674 -21.67 16.08 -2.50
C PRO A 674 -20.70 16.99 -3.27
N LEU A 675 -19.49 16.52 -3.59
CA LEU A 675 -18.50 17.31 -4.32
C LEU A 675 -18.93 17.60 -5.77
N ASN A 676 -19.50 16.61 -6.45
CA ASN A 676 -20.11 16.79 -7.78
C ASN A 676 -21.30 17.75 -7.72
N GLY A 677 -22.09 17.71 -6.64
CA GLY A 677 -23.14 18.70 -6.38
C GLY A 677 -22.58 20.12 -6.28
N ILE A 678 -21.53 20.33 -5.48
CA ILE A 678 -20.84 21.63 -5.34
C ILE A 678 -20.31 22.10 -6.69
N ILE A 679 -19.55 21.25 -7.40
CA ILE A 679 -18.99 21.57 -8.72
C ILE A 679 -20.10 21.95 -9.70
N GLY A 680 -21.19 21.17 -9.73
CA GLY A 680 -22.34 21.41 -10.61
C GLY A 680 -23.05 22.73 -10.32
N PHE A 681 -23.36 23.04 -9.06
CA PHE A 681 -23.99 24.31 -8.69
C PHE A 681 -23.06 25.51 -8.92
N THR A 682 -21.77 25.32 -8.72
CA THR A 682 -20.76 26.36 -8.91
C THR A 682 -20.56 26.67 -10.40
N ASP A 683 -20.53 25.65 -11.28
CA ASP A 683 -20.54 25.83 -12.74
C ASP A 683 -21.84 26.51 -13.22
N LEU A 684 -23.00 26.13 -12.65
CA LEU A 684 -24.27 26.77 -12.96
C LEU A 684 -24.26 28.25 -12.56
N LEU A 685 -23.76 28.59 -11.37
CA LEU A 685 -23.66 29.97 -10.88
C LEU A 685 -22.67 30.80 -11.71
N LEU A 686 -21.50 30.24 -12.06
CA LEU A 686 -20.51 30.90 -12.93
C LEU A 686 -21.08 31.28 -14.30
N ARG A 687 -22.14 30.61 -14.75
CA ARG A 687 -22.83 30.88 -16.02
C ARG A 687 -24.03 31.83 -15.88
N THR A 688 -24.25 32.40 -14.69
CA THR A 688 -25.23 33.48 -14.46
C THR A 688 -24.56 34.85 -14.49
N ASN A 689 -25.35 35.93 -14.46
CA ASN A 689 -24.82 37.28 -14.36
C ASN A 689 -24.32 37.55 -12.93
N LEU A 690 -23.07 37.17 -12.67
CA LEU A 690 -22.35 37.47 -11.44
C LEU A 690 -21.60 38.80 -11.55
N ASP A 691 -21.48 39.52 -10.44
CA ASP A 691 -20.50 40.63 -10.37
C ASP A 691 -19.05 40.09 -10.33
N SER A 692 -18.05 40.95 -10.53
CA SER A 692 -16.64 40.53 -10.63
C SER A 692 -16.12 39.82 -9.37
N THR A 693 -16.67 40.17 -8.19
CA THR A 693 -16.26 39.58 -6.91
C THR A 693 -16.91 38.22 -6.72
N GLN A 694 -18.21 38.12 -7.00
CA GLN A 694 -18.97 36.87 -6.99
C GLN A 694 -18.41 35.87 -8.00
N HIS A 695 -18.06 36.31 -9.21
CA HIS A 695 -17.43 35.48 -10.22
C HIS A 695 -16.09 34.95 -9.72
N GLN A 696 -15.28 35.79 -9.07
CA GLN A 696 -13.99 35.37 -8.50
C GLN A 696 -14.18 34.34 -7.37
N TYR A 697 -15.12 34.56 -6.45
CA TYR A 697 -15.44 33.60 -5.38
C TYR A 697 -15.92 32.25 -5.95
N MET A 698 -16.84 32.30 -6.89
CA MET A 698 -17.39 31.09 -7.51
C MET A 698 -16.31 30.34 -8.29
N MET A 699 -15.40 31.06 -8.96
CA MET A 699 -14.26 30.45 -9.64
C MET A 699 -13.28 29.79 -8.65
N THR A 700 -13.02 30.41 -7.50
CA THR A 700 -12.19 29.83 -6.44
C THR A 700 -12.82 28.58 -5.84
N VAL A 701 -14.13 28.59 -5.58
CA VAL A 701 -14.87 27.40 -5.10
C VAL A 701 -14.79 26.28 -6.14
N TYR A 702 -14.98 26.60 -7.42
CA TYR A 702 -14.95 25.62 -8.51
C TYR A 702 -13.57 24.95 -8.62
N GLN A 703 -12.50 25.75 -8.60
CA GLN A 703 -11.11 25.26 -8.63
C GLN A 703 -10.77 24.43 -7.40
N SER A 704 -11.23 24.83 -6.21
CA SER A 704 -10.96 24.11 -4.96
C SER A 704 -11.70 22.77 -4.93
N ALA A 705 -12.95 22.74 -5.39
CA ALA A 705 -13.74 21.51 -5.46
C ALA A 705 -13.16 20.52 -6.49
N GLY A 706 -12.73 21.01 -7.66
CA GLY A 706 -12.01 20.20 -8.65
C GLY A 706 -10.70 19.63 -8.10
N SER A 707 -9.88 20.48 -7.45
CA SER A 707 -8.63 20.03 -6.83
C SER A 707 -8.88 18.95 -5.77
N LEU A 708 -9.90 19.10 -4.93
CA LEU A 708 -10.24 18.10 -3.92
C LEU A 708 -10.66 16.75 -4.55
N LEU A 709 -11.38 16.79 -5.67
CA LEU A 709 -11.80 15.60 -6.41
C LEU A 709 -10.58 14.83 -6.93
N ASP A 710 -9.59 15.55 -7.46
CA ASP A 710 -8.33 14.97 -7.93
C ASP A 710 -7.57 14.29 -6.79
N ILE A 711 -7.48 14.93 -5.61
CA ILE A 711 -6.85 14.33 -4.41
C ILE A 711 -7.55 13.04 -3.99
N ILE A 712 -8.89 13.03 -4.01
CA ILE A 712 -9.67 11.84 -3.65
C ILE A 712 -9.41 10.72 -4.66
N ASN A 713 -9.43 11.04 -5.96
CA ASN A 713 -9.14 10.07 -7.01
C ASN A 713 -7.72 9.49 -6.88
N ASP A 714 -6.72 10.33 -6.57
CA ASP A 714 -5.34 9.88 -6.32
C ASP A 714 -5.25 8.89 -5.14
N ILE A 715 -5.93 9.19 -4.02
CA ILE A 715 -5.95 8.30 -2.85
C ILE A 715 -6.60 6.95 -3.18
N LEU A 716 -7.66 6.98 -4.00
CA LEU A 716 -8.37 5.77 -4.41
C LEU A 716 -7.58 4.94 -5.40
N ASP A 717 -6.96 5.56 -6.38
CA ASP A 717 -6.05 4.88 -7.31
C ASP A 717 -4.90 4.25 -6.53
N PHE A 718 -4.28 4.97 -5.59
CA PHE A 718 -3.26 4.43 -4.70
C PHE A 718 -3.77 3.20 -3.91
N SER A 719 -4.96 3.29 -3.33
CA SER A 719 -5.56 2.21 -2.53
C SER A 719 -5.92 0.99 -3.38
N LYS A 720 -6.42 1.20 -4.61
CA LYS A 720 -6.71 0.11 -5.56
C LYS A 720 -5.44 -0.61 -6.00
N ILE A 721 -4.35 0.13 -6.21
CA ILE A 721 -3.06 -0.44 -6.57
C ILE A 721 -2.49 -1.26 -5.39
N GLU A 722 -2.55 -0.76 -4.15
CA GLU A 722 -2.09 -1.53 -2.97
C GLU A 722 -2.90 -2.81 -2.74
N ALA A 723 -4.21 -2.77 -3.02
CA ALA A 723 -5.08 -3.93 -2.93
C ALA A 723 -4.91 -4.93 -4.09
N GLY A 724 -4.08 -4.61 -5.09
CA GLY A 724 -3.89 -5.43 -6.29
C GLY A 724 -5.14 -5.53 -7.18
N LYS A 725 -6.06 -4.56 -7.08
CA LYS A 725 -7.35 -4.54 -7.81
C LYS A 725 -7.35 -3.67 -9.07
N LEU A 726 -6.25 -2.98 -9.37
CA LEU A 726 -6.13 -2.17 -10.58
C LEU A 726 -5.67 -3.08 -11.73
N GLU A 727 -6.37 -3.02 -12.86
CA GLU A 727 -6.04 -3.73 -14.09
C GLU A 727 -5.73 -2.70 -15.19
N LEU A 728 -4.76 -3.01 -16.06
CA LEU A 728 -4.41 -2.17 -17.21
C LEU A 728 -5.28 -2.53 -18.41
N SER A 729 -5.85 -1.51 -19.07
CA SER A 729 -6.68 -1.68 -20.26
C SER A 729 -5.85 -1.40 -21.51
N GLN A 730 -5.36 -2.45 -22.17
CA GLN A 730 -4.56 -2.32 -23.40
C GLN A 730 -5.47 -2.02 -24.61
N GLU A 731 -5.24 -0.89 -25.27
CA GLU A 731 -5.98 -0.47 -26.46
C GLU A 731 -5.05 0.09 -27.55
N THR A 732 -5.49 0.05 -28.81
CA THR A 732 -4.76 0.68 -29.91
C THR A 732 -4.90 2.20 -29.84
N THR A 733 -3.77 2.88 -29.62
CA THR A 733 -3.70 4.31 -29.32
C THR A 733 -2.80 5.03 -30.32
N ASP A 734 -3.24 6.20 -30.79
CA ASP A 734 -2.38 7.12 -31.56
C ASP A 734 -1.49 7.92 -30.59
N ILE A 735 -0.18 7.63 -30.58
CA ILE A 735 0.78 8.30 -29.67
C ILE A 735 0.88 9.80 -29.98
N LEU A 736 0.82 10.17 -31.27
CA LEU A 736 0.97 11.56 -31.69
C LEU A 736 -0.23 12.38 -31.21
N GLU A 737 -1.44 11.85 -31.41
CA GLU A 737 -2.66 12.48 -30.91
C GLU A 737 -2.64 12.59 -29.38
N LEU A 738 -2.26 11.51 -28.68
CA LEU A 738 -2.14 11.51 -27.22
C LEU A 738 -1.17 12.60 -26.74
N GLY A 739 0.01 12.70 -27.36
CA GLY A 739 1.00 13.73 -27.08
C GLY A 739 0.44 15.14 -27.28
N THR A 740 -0.25 15.40 -28.40
CA THR A 740 -0.90 16.69 -28.67
C THR A 740 -1.98 17.01 -27.64
N GLN A 741 -2.81 16.06 -27.23
CA GLN A 741 -3.83 16.27 -26.19
C GLN A 741 -3.21 16.65 -24.84
N ILE A 742 -2.12 15.99 -24.46
CA ILE A 742 -1.40 16.27 -23.21
C ILE A 742 -0.82 17.70 -23.24
N VAL A 743 -0.10 18.04 -24.32
CA VAL A 743 0.51 19.36 -24.50
C VAL A 743 -0.55 20.46 -24.45
N ASN A 744 -1.68 20.29 -25.15
CA ASN A 744 -2.77 21.27 -25.15
C ASN A 744 -3.39 21.49 -23.75
N THR A 745 -3.40 20.46 -22.91
CA THR A 745 -3.92 20.57 -21.53
C THR A 745 -3.04 21.49 -20.67
N ILE A 746 -1.73 21.46 -20.89
CA ILE A 746 -0.74 22.18 -20.07
C ILE A 746 -0.40 23.55 -20.66
N LYS A 747 -0.63 23.74 -21.96
CA LYS A 747 -0.31 24.96 -22.73
C LYS A 747 -0.75 26.24 -22.01
N PHE A 748 -1.99 26.28 -21.52
CA PHE A 748 -2.52 27.46 -20.81
C PHE A 748 -1.82 27.72 -19.47
N GLN A 749 -1.44 26.67 -18.73
CA GLN A 749 -0.79 26.78 -17.43
C GLN A 749 0.66 27.24 -17.55
N ALA A 750 1.39 26.69 -18.53
CA ALA A 750 2.75 27.13 -18.86
C ALA A 750 2.75 28.60 -19.33
N HIS A 751 1.80 28.96 -20.19
CA HIS A 751 1.63 30.33 -20.70
C HIS A 751 1.35 31.36 -19.61
N LYS A 752 0.51 31.03 -18.61
CA LYS A 752 0.25 31.92 -17.47
C LYS A 752 1.52 32.31 -16.70
N LYS A 753 2.56 31.48 -16.77
CA LYS A 753 3.88 31.69 -16.16
C LYS A 753 4.94 32.17 -17.17
N ASP A 754 4.55 32.45 -18.41
CA ASP A 754 5.45 32.83 -19.51
C ASP A 754 6.57 31.80 -19.75
N LEU A 755 6.25 30.50 -19.55
CA LEU A 755 7.18 29.40 -19.78
C LEU A 755 7.11 28.93 -21.23
N GLU A 756 8.26 28.70 -21.84
CA GLU A 756 8.35 28.17 -23.20
C GLU A 756 8.15 26.65 -23.22
N LEU A 757 7.25 26.17 -24.07
CA LEU A 757 6.88 24.77 -24.16
C LEU A 757 7.42 24.16 -25.47
N LEU A 758 8.36 23.23 -25.35
CA LEU A 758 9.00 22.54 -26.47
C LEU A 758 8.44 21.12 -26.61
N VAL A 759 8.09 20.72 -27.84
CA VAL A 759 7.59 19.36 -28.13
C VAL A 759 8.48 18.71 -29.18
N ASN A 760 9.12 17.61 -28.81
CA ASN A 760 10.14 16.94 -29.60
C ASN A 760 9.82 15.45 -29.74
N ILE A 761 9.01 15.10 -30.74
CA ILE A 761 8.61 13.72 -31.00
C ILE A 761 9.39 13.23 -32.22
N SER A 762 10.19 12.18 -32.03
CA SER A 762 10.96 11.57 -33.12
C SER A 762 10.01 10.99 -34.19
N PRO A 763 10.27 11.18 -35.50
CA PRO A 763 9.44 10.62 -36.58
C PRO A 763 9.56 9.10 -36.69
N SER A 764 10.56 8.50 -36.02
CA SER A 764 10.68 7.04 -35.95
C SER A 764 9.68 6.43 -34.97
N VAL A 765 8.99 7.26 -34.18
CA VAL A 765 7.93 6.82 -33.27
C VAL A 765 6.73 6.37 -34.12
N PRO A 766 6.25 5.13 -33.93
CA PRO A 766 5.08 4.63 -34.64
C PRO A 766 3.84 5.43 -34.25
N LYS A 767 2.93 5.63 -35.22
CA LYS A 767 1.68 6.33 -34.98
C LYS A 767 0.76 5.55 -34.04
N LEU A 768 0.52 4.27 -34.34
CA LEU A 768 -0.38 3.40 -33.59
C LEU A 768 0.38 2.37 -32.75
N VAL A 769 0.11 2.37 -31.44
CA VAL A 769 0.65 1.38 -30.50
C VAL A 769 -0.43 0.77 -29.62
N THR A 770 -0.18 -0.42 -29.09
CA THR A 770 -1.01 -0.98 -28.02
C THR A 770 -0.50 -0.48 -26.67
N THR A 771 -1.32 0.26 -25.94
CA THR A 771 -1.03 0.76 -24.58
C THR A 771 -2.32 1.11 -23.83
N ASP A 772 -2.23 1.40 -22.53
CA ASP A 772 -3.32 2.01 -21.77
C ASP A 772 -3.21 3.54 -21.87
N SER A 773 -4.00 4.14 -22.76
CA SER A 773 -3.93 5.58 -23.06
C SER A 773 -4.24 6.45 -21.86
N VAL A 774 -5.19 6.01 -21.00
CA VAL A 774 -5.66 6.76 -19.83
C VAL A 774 -4.55 6.82 -18.77
N ARG A 775 -3.93 5.68 -18.46
CA ARG A 775 -2.84 5.62 -17.47
C ARG A 775 -1.58 6.29 -17.98
N LEU A 776 -1.26 6.14 -19.26
CA LEU A 776 -0.12 6.84 -19.85
C LEU A 776 -0.32 8.36 -19.83
N LYS A 777 -1.52 8.84 -20.17
CA LYS A 777 -1.89 10.26 -20.04
C LYS A 777 -1.75 10.75 -18.61
N GLN A 778 -2.26 9.99 -17.64
CA GLN A 778 -2.17 10.31 -16.21
C GLN A 778 -0.72 10.49 -15.75
N ILE A 779 0.17 9.57 -16.16
CA ILE A 779 1.60 9.64 -15.84
C ILE A 779 2.20 10.93 -16.41
N ILE A 780 2.03 11.20 -17.71
CA ILE A 780 2.69 12.31 -18.39
C ILE A 780 2.13 13.67 -17.93
N VAL A 781 0.81 13.79 -17.73
CA VAL A 781 0.18 15.02 -17.19
C VAL A 781 0.71 15.34 -15.80
N ASN A 782 0.90 14.34 -14.94
CA ASN A 782 1.49 14.54 -13.62
C ASN A 782 2.95 15.03 -13.71
N LEU A 783 3.75 14.49 -14.64
CA LEU A 783 5.12 14.99 -14.88
C LEU A 783 5.12 16.44 -15.35
N PHE A 784 4.26 16.80 -16.31
CA PHE A 784 4.11 18.18 -16.78
C PHE A 784 3.64 19.15 -15.70
N SER A 785 2.67 18.75 -14.88
CA SER A 785 2.17 19.59 -13.80
C SER A 785 3.28 19.90 -12.80
N ASN A 786 4.15 18.92 -12.49
CA ASN A 786 5.33 19.15 -11.69
C ASN A 786 6.33 20.09 -12.39
N ALA A 787 6.62 19.89 -13.68
CA ALA A 787 7.50 20.78 -14.43
C ALA A 787 7.01 22.25 -14.40
N VAL A 788 5.74 22.51 -14.75
CA VAL A 788 5.15 23.87 -14.71
C VAL A 788 5.16 24.44 -13.31
N LYS A 789 4.94 23.63 -12.29
CA LYS A 789 4.91 24.07 -10.89
C LYS A 789 6.28 24.54 -10.40
N PHE A 790 7.35 23.81 -10.72
CA PHE A 790 8.69 24.02 -10.19
C PHE A 790 9.61 24.89 -11.06
N THR A 791 9.13 25.30 -12.24
CA THR A 791 9.79 26.31 -13.08
C THR A 791 9.07 27.65 -12.91
N GLU A 792 9.85 28.71 -12.59
CA GLU A 792 9.36 30.09 -12.50
C GLU A 792 9.56 30.83 -13.83
N GLU A 793 10.75 30.71 -14.44
CA GLU A 793 11.12 31.26 -15.74
C GLU A 793 11.94 30.21 -16.52
N GLY A 794 11.84 30.21 -17.85
CA GLY A 794 12.58 29.29 -18.73
C GLY A 794 11.67 28.39 -19.56
N GLU A 795 12.06 27.13 -19.74
CA GLU A 795 11.44 26.22 -20.69
C GLU A 795 11.12 24.83 -20.12
N ILE A 796 10.16 24.17 -20.76
CA ILE A 796 9.75 22.79 -20.50
C ILE A 796 9.76 22.04 -21.84
N GLU A 797 10.52 20.96 -21.93
CA GLU A 797 10.59 20.09 -23.10
C GLU A 797 9.88 18.76 -22.84
N PHE A 798 9.00 18.36 -23.76
CA PHE A 798 8.44 17.02 -23.83
C PHE A 798 8.99 16.28 -25.03
N LYS A 799 9.57 15.11 -24.76
CA LYS A 799 10.29 14.33 -25.75
C LYS A 799 9.82 12.89 -25.81
N ILE A 800 9.69 12.37 -27.03
CA ILE A 800 9.45 10.95 -27.28
C ILE A 800 10.50 10.44 -28.27
N ASP A 801 11.33 9.50 -27.82
CA ASP A 801 12.41 8.90 -28.62
C ASP A 801 12.23 7.39 -28.77
N VAL A 802 12.73 6.84 -29.88
CA VAL A 802 12.90 5.39 -30.04
C VAL A 802 14.28 5.00 -29.53
N LEU A 803 14.35 4.20 -28.48
CA LEU A 803 15.63 3.69 -27.95
C LEU A 803 16.11 2.45 -28.70
N GLU A 804 15.19 1.51 -28.91
CA GLU A 804 15.50 0.21 -29.48
C GLU A 804 14.31 -0.31 -30.29
N LYS A 805 14.57 -0.77 -31.51
CA LYS A 805 13.62 -1.55 -32.30
C LYS A 805 13.95 -3.03 -32.10
N ILE A 806 13.14 -3.72 -31.28
CA ILE A 806 13.33 -5.14 -30.95
C ILE A 806 12.84 -6.01 -32.11
N SER A 807 11.73 -5.65 -32.74
CA SER A 807 11.21 -6.31 -33.95
C SER A 807 10.32 -5.36 -34.76
N ASP A 808 9.79 -5.80 -35.90
CA ASP A 808 8.81 -5.03 -36.68
C ASP A 808 7.46 -4.82 -35.98
N SER A 809 7.19 -5.57 -34.90
CA SER A 809 5.97 -5.48 -34.11
C SER A 809 6.20 -4.92 -32.70
N LEU A 810 7.44 -4.58 -32.33
CA LEU A 810 7.78 -4.29 -30.94
C LEU A 810 8.95 -3.30 -30.83
N MET A 811 8.71 -2.17 -30.15
CA MET A 811 9.68 -1.09 -29.95
C MET A 811 9.74 -0.66 -28.49
N VAL A 812 10.90 -0.12 -28.09
CA VAL A 812 11.08 0.55 -26.80
C VAL A 812 11.09 2.05 -27.04
N LEU A 813 10.07 2.72 -26.50
CA LEU A 813 9.90 4.17 -26.58
C LEU A 813 10.26 4.81 -25.24
N ARG A 814 11.07 5.86 -25.27
CA ARG A 814 11.37 6.70 -24.11
C ARG A 814 10.47 7.93 -24.14
N PHE A 815 9.76 8.15 -23.05
CA PHE A 815 9.03 9.38 -22.79
C PHE A 815 9.83 10.19 -21.77
N SER A 816 10.10 11.46 -22.04
CA SER A 816 10.74 12.35 -21.07
C SER A 816 10.10 13.73 -21.01
N VAL A 817 10.10 14.30 -19.81
CA VAL A 817 9.70 15.68 -19.52
C VAL A 817 10.89 16.35 -18.82
N ARG A 818 11.46 17.36 -19.47
CA ARG A 818 12.56 18.17 -18.94
C ARG A 818 12.05 19.56 -18.57
N ASP A 819 12.46 20.06 -17.43
CA ASP A 819 12.24 21.43 -16.97
C ASP A 819 13.56 22.12 -16.66
N THR A 820 13.61 23.46 -16.75
CA THR A 820 14.76 24.29 -16.31
C THR A 820 14.57 24.91 -14.93
N GLY A 821 13.76 24.29 -14.07
CA GLY A 821 13.37 24.82 -12.76
C GLY A 821 14.41 24.67 -11.67
N ILE A 822 13.96 24.64 -10.42
CA ILE A 822 14.84 24.65 -9.22
C ILE A 822 15.75 23.42 -9.09
N GLY A 823 15.46 22.32 -9.79
CA GLY A 823 16.17 21.04 -9.63
C GLY A 823 15.96 20.38 -8.25
N ILE A 824 16.47 19.16 -8.09
CA ILE A 824 16.24 18.31 -6.92
C ILE A 824 17.58 17.88 -6.30
N ALA A 825 17.73 18.08 -4.99
CA ALA A 825 18.94 17.72 -4.27
C ALA A 825 19.16 16.20 -4.21
N GLN A 826 20.41 15.74 -4.31
CA GLN A 826 20.74 14.31 -4.47
C GLN A 826 20.26 13.42 -3.31
N GLU A 827 20.17 13.97 -2.10
CA GLU A 827 19.60 13.31 -0.92
C GLU A 827 18.08 13.07 -1.02
N ASN A 828 17.36 13.90 -1.78
CA ASN A 828 15.91 13.84 -1.92
C ASN A 828 15.47 13.09 -3.18
N GLN A 829 16.34 12.91 -4.18
CA GLN A 829 16.02 12.22 -5.44
C GLN A 829 15.44 10.80 -5.27
N LYS A 830 15.77 10.08 -4.19
CA LYS A 830 15.15 8.78 -3.90
C LYS A 830 13.82 8.92 -3.15
N ARG A 831 13.73 9.90 -2.25
CA ARG A 831 12.57 10.10 -1.37
C ARG A 831 11.36 10.65 -2.10
N ILE A 832 11.52 11.37 -3.21
CA ILE A 832 10.39 11.93 -3.97
C ILE A 832 9.43 10.89 -4.57
N PHE A 833 9.83 9.62 -4.63
CA PHE A 833 8.97 8.53 -5.11
C PHE A 833 8.17 7.87 -3.97
N ASP A 834 8.51 8.14 -2.70
CA ASP A 834 7.81 7.60 -1.54
C ASP A 834 6.44 8.29 -1.35
N ALA A 835 5.44 7.53 -0.92
CA ALA A 835 4.10 8.05 -0.71
C ALA A 835 4.11 9.18 0.35
N PHE A 836 3.45 10.30 0.04
CA PHE A 836 3.34 11.48 0.91
C PHE A 836 4.67 12.19 1.23
N SER A 837 5.74 11.86 0.51
CA SER A 837 7.03 12.50 0.68
C SER A 837 7.08 13.85 -0.04
N GLN A 838 7.48 14.90 0.67
CA GLN A 838 7.64 16.25 0.14
C GLN A 838 8.97 16.84 0.63
N GLU A 839 9.66 17.58 -0.24
CA GLU A 839 11.07 17.97 -0.04
C GLU A 839 11.29 18.98 1.10
N ASP A 840 10.33 19.88 1.37
CA ASP A 840 10.49 20.88 2.44
C ASP A 840 9.15 21.49 2.93
N ALA A 841 9.00 21.76 4.23
CA ALA A 841 7.77 22.36 4.79
C ALA A 841 7.56 23.84 4.36
N SER A 842 8.60 24.46 3.79
CA SER A 842 8.60 25.82 3.26
C SER A 842 8.05 25.89 1.82
N THR A 843 8.34 24.90 0.98
CA THR A 843 7.83 24.76 -0.40
C THR A 843 6.38 24.31 -0.43
N THR A 844 5.89 23.58 0.58
CA THR A 844 4.47 23.19 0.74
C THR A 844 3.53 24.40 0.79
N ARG A 845 3.95 25.51 1.42
CA ARG A 845 3.14 26.75 1.49
C ARG A 845 3.10 27.53 0.19
N ARG A 846 4.12 27.38 -0.67
CA ARG A 846 4.28 28.18 -1.90
C ARG A 846 3.74 27.50 -3.15
N PHE A 847 3.75 26.15 -3.21
CA PHE A 847 3.40 25.41 -4.43
C PHE A 847 2.30 24.34 -4.28
N GLY A 848 1.94 23.86 -3.07
CA GLY A 848 0.81 22.93 -2.82
C GLY A 848 0.92 21.53 -3.47
N GLY A 849 0.18 20.51 -3.00
CA GLY A 849 0.11 19.17 -3.64
C GLY A 849 0.04 17.99 -2.66
N THR A 850 -0.42 16.81 -3.12
CA THR A 850 -0.64 15.61 -2.28
C THR A 850 0.63 14.81 -1.99
N GLY A 851 1.66 14.95 -2.83
CA GLY A 851 2.83 14.06 -2.79
C GLY A 851 2.54 12.62 -3.23
N LEU A 852 1.36 12.36 -3.82
CA LEU A 852 0.99 11.03 -4.31
C LEU A 852 1.27 10.83 -5.80
N GLY A 853 1.26 11.90 -6.59
CA GLY A 853 1.37 11.82 -8.05
C GLY A 853 2.56 10.97 -8.53
N LEU A 854 3.78 11.30 -8.09
CA LEU A 854 4.98 10.55 -8.52
C LEU A 854 4.97 9.08 -8.05
N THR A 855 4.45 8.81 -6.86
CA THR A 855 4.28 7.45 -6.35
C THR A 855 3.27 6.65 -7.16
N ILE A 856 2.13 7.25 -7.52
CA ILE A 856 1.11 6.64 -8.40
C ILE A 856 1.71 6.40 -9.78
N SER A 857 2.38 7.40 -10.37
CA SER A 857 3.07 7.25 -11.65
C SER A 857 4.06 6.09 -11.63
N ASN A 858 4.89 5.99 -10.59
CA ASN A 858 5.89 4.91 -10.49
C ASN A 858 5.26 3.53 -10.27
N LYS A 859 4.16 3.44 -9.51
CA LYS A 859 3.40 2.20 -9.34
C LYS A 859 2.69 1.77 -10.64
N LEU A 860 2.07 2.70 -11.37
CA LEU A 860 1.48 2.43 -12.69
C LEU A 860 2.53 1.96 -13.69
N LEU A 861 3.69 2.61 -13.73
CA LEU A 861 4.83 2.19 -14.56
C LEU A 861 5.32 0.79 -14.17
N SER A 862 5.35 0.46 -12.87
CA SER A 862 5.72 -0.88 -12.39
C SER A 862 4.76 -1.95 -12.93
N MET A 863 3.46 -1.64 -13.02
CA MET A 863 2.47 -2.53 -13.65
C MET A 863 2.65 -2.63 -15.17
N MET A 864 3.14 -1.57 -15.81
CA MET A 864 3.54 -1.56 -17.23
C MET A 864 4.93 -2.20 -17.47
N GLY A 865 5.58 -2.73 -16.43
CA GLY A 865 6.87 -3.41 -16.52
C GLY A 865 8.10 -2.48 -16.57
N THR A 866 7.94 -1.21 -16.19
CA THR A 866 9.01 -0.21 -16.18
C THR A 866 9.00 0.61 -14.87
N LYS A 867 9.83 1.65 -14.78
CA LYS A 867 9.90 2.55 -13.62
C LYS A 867 10.19 3.97 -14.07
N LEU A 868 9.87 4.93 -13.21
CA LEU A 868 10.23 6.32 -13.44
C LEU A 868 11.70 6.56 -13.06
N GLU A 869 12.46 7.21 -13.94
CA GLU A 869 13.84 7.62 -13.72
C GLU A 869 13.96 9.15 -13.71
N LEU A 870 15.01 9.65 -13.05
CA LEU A 870 15.25 11.07 -12.84
C LEU A 870 16.73 11.41 -13.09
N LYS A 871 16.97 12.50 -13.80
CA LYS A 871 18.24 13.24 -13.78
C LYS A 871 17.95 14.66 -13.34
N SER A 872 18.59 15.13 -12.29
CA SER A 872 18.35 16.48 -11.78
C SER A 872 19.59 17.04 -11.10
N GLU A 873 19.83 18.33 -11.30
CA GLU A 873 20.87 19.09 -10.63
C GLU A 873 20.24 20.37 -10.05
N PRO A 874 20.51 20.74 -8.77
CA PRO A 874 19.99 21.97 -8.19
C PRO A 874 20.30 23.20 -9.05
N LYS A 875 19.27 24.01 -9.30
CA LYS A 875 19.27 25.24 -10.13
C LYS A 875 19.53 25.04 -11.63
N LYS A 876 19.52 23.80 -12.11
CA LYS A 876 19.65 23.47 -13.54
C LYS A 876 18.43 22.73 -14.09
N GLY A 877 17.42 22.50 -13.26
CA GLY A 877 16.20 21.80 -13.62
C GLY A 877 16.25 20.27 -13.44
N SER A 878 15.22 19.59 -13.94
CA SER A 878 15.05 18.15 -13.83
C SER A 878 14.58 17.52 -15.13
N GLU A 879 14.99 16.29 -15.39
CA GLU A 879 14.50 15.43 -16.48
C GLU A 879 13.93 14.15 -15.85
N PHE A 880 12.60 14.00 -15.94
CA PHE A 880 11.92 12.75 -15.59
C PHE A 880 11.66 11.95 -16.86
N TYR A 881 12.02 10.67 -16.86
CA TYR A 881 11.83 9.82 -18.03
C TYR A 881 11.50 8.37 -17.66
N PHE A 882 10.89 7.65 -18.59
CA PHE A 882 10.60 6.22 -18.46
C PHE A 882 10.57 5.56 -19.83
N ASP A 883 10.84 4.25 -19.83
CA ASP A 883 10.97 3.46 -21.06
C ASP A 883 9.85 2.42 -21.12
N LEU A 884 9.00 2.49 -22.15
CA LEU A 884 7.91 1.55 -22.35
C LEU A 884 8.14 0.69 -23.58
N LYS A 885 7.94 -0.61 -23.39
CA LYS A 885 7.93 -1.59 -24.46
C LYS A 885 6.52 -1.66 -25.03
N MET A 886 6.37 -1.27 -26.30
CA MET A 886 5.08 -1.12 -26.96
C MET A 886 4.98 -1.98 -28.20
N GLU A 887 3.82 -2.61 -28.39
CA GLU A 887 3.48 -3.33 -29.60
C GLU A 887 3.02 -2.35 -30.69
N ILE A 888 3.56 -2.51 -31.89
CA ILE A 888 3.23 -1.69 -33.05
C ILE A 888 2.07 -2.35 -33.76
N VAL A 889 0.97 -1.61 -33.92
CA VAL A 889 -0.12 -2.02 -34.80
C VAL A 889 0.24 -1.48 -36.18
N SER A 890 0.51 -2.38 -37.13
CA SER A 890 1.08 -2.06 -38.44
C SER A 890 0.46 -0.81 -39.07
N ASP A 891 1.30 0.16 -39.44
CA ASP A 891 0.88 1.25 -40.31
C ASP A 891 0.76 0.74 -41.76
N GLU A 892 -0.39 1.00 -42.38
CA GLU A 892 -0.45 1.22 -43.82
C GLU A 892 0.48 2.40 -44.16
N GLU A 893 1.06 2.41 -45.37
CA GLU A 893 1.99 3.46 -45.82
C GLU A 893 1.51 4.87 -45.44
N ASP A 894 2.20 5.48 -44.49
CA ASP A 894 1.93 6.81 -43.97
C ASP A 894 2.09 7.82 -45.12
N ASN A 895 0.96 8.28 -45.67
CA ASN A 895 0.89 9.08 -46.89
C ASN A 895 1.24 10.55 -46.57
N TRP A 896 2.50 10.81 -46.22
CA TRP A 896 3.03 12.16 -46.00
C TRP A 896 2.96 12.99 -47.28
N PRO A 897 2.74 14.32 -47.20
CA PRO A 897 2.79 15.20 -48.36
C PRO A 897 4.16 15.07 -49.07
N LYS A 898 4.18 15.00 -50.40
CA LYS A 898 5.43 15.04 -51.18
C LYS A 898 6.02 16.44 -51.10
N LEU A 899 7.18 16.57 -50.45
CA LEU A 899 7.87 17.83 -50.16
C LEU A 899 8.90 18.23 -51.24
N ASP A 900 8.82 17.64 -52.44
CA ASP A 900 9.83 17.78 -53.51
C ASP A 900 10.04 19.23 -54.02
N SER A 901 9.17 20.17 -53.64
CA SER A 901 9.17 21.57 -54.08
C SER A 901 9.95 22.55 -53.18
N VAL A 902 10.28 22.20 -51.93
CA VAL A 902 10.95 23.11 -50.98
C VAL A 902 12.41 22.70 -50.79
N LYS A 903 13.36 23.58 -51.13
CA LYS A 903 14.80 23.28 -51.14
C LYS A 903 15.61 24.10 -50.15
N ASN A 904 15.21 25.32 -49.82
CA ASN A 904 15.93 26.18 -48.89
C ASN A 904 14.95 26.88 -47.94
N VAL A 905 15.06 26.62 -46.64
CA VAL A 905 14.23 27.28 -45.60
C VAL A 905 15.11 28.16 -44.70
N LEU A 906 14.69 29.38 -44.41
CA LEU A 906 15.34 30.23 -43.40
C LEU A 906 14.54 30.16 -42.09
N ILE A 907 15.19 29.83 -40.99
CA ILE A 907 14.60 29.85 -39.65
C ILE A 907 15.17 31.07 -38.91
N VAL A 908 14.28 31.93 -38.41
CA VAL A 908 14.62 33.14 -37.65
C VAL A 908 13.87 33.07 -36.33
N ASP A 909 14.58 32.77 -35.26
CA ASP A 909 14.00 32.62 -33.91
C ASP A 909 15.12 32.88 -32.90
N ASP A 910 14.86 33.56 -31.79
CA ASP A 910 15.88 33.89 -30.80
C ASP A 910 16.20 32.70 -29.87
N ASN A 911 15.25 31.78 -29.67
CA ASN A 911 15.42 30.57 -28.88
C ASN A 911 16.28 29.50 -29.60
N ASP A 912 17.44 29.20 -29.01
CA ASP A 912 18.41 28.22 -29.52
C ASP A 912 17.85 26.79 -29.63
N ASN A 913 16.95 26.38 -28.74
CA ASN A 913 16.34 25.05 -28.73
C ASN A 913 15.19 24.93 -29.75
N ASN A 914 14.34 25.94 -29.88
CA ASN A 914 13.28 25.93 -30.89
C ASN A 914 13.89 25.89 -32.30
N ARG A 915 14.95 26.67 -32.57
CA ARG A 915 15.70 26.56 -33.84
C ARG A 915 16.21 25.16 -34.11
N LYS A 916 16.87 24.51 -33.14
CA LYS A 916 17.36 23.14 -33.29
C LYS A 916 16.25 22.12 -33.52
N ILE A 917 15.09 22.29 -32.88
CA ILE A 917 13.93 21.41 -33.07
C ILE A 917 13.40 21.55 -34.50
N VAL A 918 13.22 22.77 -35.00
CA VAL A 918 12.74 23.02 -36.36
C VAL A 918 13.78 22.58 -37.41
N GLU A 919 15.08 22.83 -37.18
CA GLU A 919 16.17 22.30 -38.00
C GLU A 919 16.13 20.76 -38.06
N GLY A 920 15.97 20.11 -36.91
CA GLY A 920 15.80 18.66 -36.81
C GLY A 920 14.58 18.17 -37.61
N MET A 921 13.44 18.87 -37.48
CA MET A 921 12.23 18.57 -38.26
C MET A 921 12.49 18.66 -39.78
N LEU A 922 13.24 19.65 -40.26
CA LEU A 922 13.52 19.82 -41.69
C LEU A 922 14.58 18.82 -42.21
N GLN A 923 15.60 18.52 -41.41
CA GLN A 923 16.65 17.55 -41.75
C GLN A 923 16.12 16.14 -41.99
N LEU A 924 15.04 15.74 -41.32
CA LEU A 924 14.40 14.42 -41.49
C LEU A 924 13.88 14.15 -42.91
N ARG A 925 13.63 15.21 -43.69
CA ARG A 925 13.27 15.12 -45.12
C ARG A 925 14.38 15.64 -46.04
N ASN A 926 15.60 15.77 -45.52
CA ASN A 926 16.77 16.32 -46.21
C ASN A 926 16.49 17.70 -46.83
N ILE A 927 15.74 18.57 -46.14
CA ILE A 927 15.50 19.94 -46.58
C ILE A 927 16.62 20.81 -46.02
N PRO A 928 17.50 21.41 -46.86
CA PRO A 928 18.47 22.40 -46.42
C PRO A 928 17.79 23.58 -45.72
N CYS A 929 18.29 23.93 -44.53
CA CYS A 929 17.85 25.10 -43.81
C CYS A 929 19.04 25.95 -43.33
N GLU A 930 18.86 27.27 -43.32
CA GLU A 930 19.77 28.23 -42.70
C GLU A 930 19.05 28.82 -41.47
N SER A 931 19.77 28.95 -40.36
CA SER A 931 19.20 29.40 -39.07
C SER A 931 19.89 30.67 -38.59
N VAL A 932 19.14 31.68 -38.19
CA VAL A 932 19.65 32.95 -37.65
C VAL A 932 18.91 33.34 -36.37
N LYS A 933 19.55 34.16 -35.52
CA LYS A 933 19.03 34.47 -34.17
C LYS A 933 18.20 35.74 -34.10
N THR A 934 18.35 36.66 -35.06
CA THR A 934 17.73 37.98 -34.99
C THR A 934 17.12 38.38 -36.33
N GLY A 935 16.10 39.25 -36.28
CA GLY A 935 15.50 39.84 -37.48
C GLY A 935 16.50 40.61 -38.35
N THR A 936 17.54 41.22 -37.75
CA THR A 936 18.61 41.91 -38.50
C THR A 936 19.45 40.95 -39.32
N ASP A 937 19.82 39.79 -38.77
CA ASP A 937 20.63 38.78 -39.48
C ASP A 937 19.84 38.18 -40.65
N ALA A 938 18.52 38.04 -40.49
CA ALA A 938 17.62 37.62 -41.55
C ALA A 938 17.59 38.64 -42.69
N ILE A 939 17.47 39.93 -42.37
CA ILE A 939 17.50 41.03 -43.34
C ILE A 939 18.85 41.07 -44.08
N GLU A 940 19.97 40.94 -43.38
CA GLU A 940 21.30 40.91 -43.98
C GLU A 940 21.48 39.72 -44.93
N SER A 941 21.02 38.54 -44.51
CA SER A 941 21.05 37.33 -45.35
C SER A 941 20.28 37.52 -46.65
N ILE A 942 19.08 38.12 -46.60
CA ILE A 942 18.26 38.40 -47.80
C ILE A 942 18.88 39.53 -48.65
N ALA A 943 19.47 40.55 -48.02
CA ALA A 943 20.13 41.66 -48.69
C ALA A 943 21.42 41.24 -49.41
N SER A 944 22.11 40.21 -48.92
CA SER A 944 23.30 39.61 -49.55
C SER A 944 23.00 38.85 -50.87
N GLY A 945 21.72 38.74 -51.24
CA GLY A 945 21.27 38.10 -52.47
C GLY A 945 20.83 36.63 -52.31
N LYS A 946 20.88 36.07 -51.09
CA LYS A 946 20.30 34.75 -50.82
C LYS A 946 18.77 34.81 -50.93
N ARG A 947 18.18 33.72 -51.40
CA ARG A 947 16.73 33.54 -51.55
C ARG A 947 16.34 32.19 -50.99
N TYR A 948 15.34 32.21 -50.10
CA TYR A 948 14.75 31.04 -49.48
C TYR A 948 13.36 30.78 -50.06
N ASP A 949 12.97 29.51 -50.14
CA ASP A 949 11.63 29.14 -50.61
C ASP A 949 10.58 29.48 -49.54
N ILE A 950 10.94 29.39 -48.24
CA ILE A 950 10.10 29.74 -47.10
C ILE A 950 10.98 30.33 -45.99
N ILE A 951 10.50 31.38 -45.32
CA ILE A 951 11.09 31.96 -44.11
C ILE A 951 10.14 31.66 -42.93
N LEU A 952 10.60 30.92 -41.95
CA LEU A 952 9.94 30.73 -40.65
C LEU A 952 10.46 31.82 -39.71
N LEU A 953 9.60 32.77 -39.34
CA LEU A 953 9.98 33.98 -38.63
C LEU A 953 9.26 34.06 -37.29
N ASP A 954 10.00 34.11 -36.20
CA ASP A 954 9.42 34.28 -34.87
C ASP A 954 8.84 35.67 -34.67
N TYR A 955 7.71 35.76 -33.98
CA TYR A 955 7.06 37.02 -33.65
C TYR A 955 7.80 37.74 -32.53
N HIS A 956 8.08 37.04 -31.43
CA HIS A 956 8.72 37.63 -30.25
C HIS A 956 10.24 37.49 -30.33
N MET A 957 10.92 38.54 -30.81
CA MET A 957 12.38 38.60 -30.84
C MET A 957 12.89 39.92 -30.25
N PRO A 958 14.06 39.94 -29.60
CA PRO A 958 14.66 41.16 -29.08
C PRO A 958 14.97 42.18 -30.20
N PHE A 959 14.76 43.47 -29.90
CA PHE A 959 15.04 44.65 -30.74
C PHE A 959 14.17 44.82 -31.99
N LEU A 960 14.03 43.78 -32.80
CA LEU A 960 13.27 43.79 -34.06
C LEU A 960 12.36 42.57 -34.05
N ASP A 961 11.07 42.79 -33.82
CA ASP A 961 10.07 41.74 -33.79
C ASP A 961 9.81 41.16 -35.20
N GLY A 962 9.11 40.04 -35.28
CA GLY A 962 8.82 39.37 -36.56
C GLY A 962 7.98 40.23 -37.51
N MET A 963 7.12 41.10 -36.99
CA MET A 963 6.26 41.97 -37.80
C MET A 963 7.06 43.13 -38.41
N GLU A 964 7.87 43.82 -37.63
CA GLU A 964 8.78 44.86 -38.09
C GLU A 964 9.82 44.33 -39.07
N THR A 965 10.33 43.13 -38.81
CA THR A 965 11.27 42.43 -39.72
C THR A 965 10.60 42.15 -41.07
N SER A 966 9.38 41.60 -41.08
CA SER A 966 8.62 41.35 -42.31
C SER A 966 8.36 42.64 -43.09
N LYS A 967 8.00 43.72 -42.39
CA LYS A 967 7.75 45.04 -42.98
C LYS A 967 9.01 45.62 -43.64
N ILE A 968 10.18 45.48 -43.01
CA ILE A 968 11.45 45.93 -43.58
C ILE A 968 11.80 45.14 -44.85
N ILE A 969 11.56 43.81 -44.85
CA ILE A 969 11.78 42.96 -46.03
C ILE A 969 10.88 43.40 -47.20
N ARG A 970 9.61 43.73 -46.93
CA ARG A 970 8.67 44.19 -47.98
C ARG A 970 8.94 45.62 -48.45
N GLU A 971 9.10 46.57 -47.53
CA GLU A 971 9.16 48.01 -47.86
C GLU A 971 10.58 48.47 -48.28
N LYS A 972 11.63 48.04 -47.59
CA LYS A 972 13.01 48.50 -47.84
C LYS A 972 13.74 47.63 -48.86
N LEU A 973 13.62 46.31 -48.76
CA LEU A 973 14.25 45.39 -49.71
C LEU A 973 13.42 45.17 -50.99
N LYS A 974 12.17 45.65 -51.03
CA LYS A 974 11.23 45.53 -52.16
C LYS A 974 11.07 44.10 -52.69
N VAL A 975 11.15 43.11 -51.81
CA VAL A 975 11.00 41.71 -52.17
C VAL A 975 9.53 41.32 -52.08
N SER A 976 9.00 40.77 -53.17
CA SER A 976 7.58 40.39 -53.22
C SER A 976 7.27 39.19 -52.30
N PRO A 977 6.01 39.06 -51.82
CA PRO A 977 5.58 37.89 -51.07
C PRO A 977 5.76 36.57 -51.85
N GLU A 978 5.69 36.62 -53.17
CA GLU A 978 5.89 35.46 -54.07
C GLU A 978 7.37 35.03 -54.14
N GLU A 979 8.31 35.98 -54.05
CA GLU A 979 9.75 35.71 -54.09
C GLU A 979 10.31 35.23 -52.76
N GLN A 980 9.74 35.67 -51.63
CA GLN A 980 10.13 35.24 -50.28
C GLN A 980 8.87 35.08 -49.40
N PRO A 981 8.24 33.89 -49.41
CA PRO A 981 7.16 33.55 -48.49
C PRO A 981 7.61 33.60 -47.03
N ILE A 982 6.85 34.27 -46.17
CA ILE A 982 7.09 34.38 -44.73
C ILE A 982 5.93 33.70 -43.99
N VAL A 983 6.29 32.78 -43.10
CA VAL A 983 5.38 32.14 -42.14
C VAL A 983 5.75 32.68 -40.76
N LEU A 984 4.81 33.33 -40.09
CA LEU A 984 5.04 33.86 -38.76
C LEU A 984 4.83 32.77 -37.70
N LEU A 985 5.79 32.59 -36.80
CA LEU A 985 5.67 31.72 -35.63
C LEU A 985 5.23 32.60 -34.45
N SER A 986 4.05 32.34 -33.91
CA SER A 986 3.42 33.19 -32.89
C SER A 986 3.08 32.37 -31.63
N SER A 987 3.04 33.03 -30.48
CA SER A 987 2.62 32.46 -29.21
C SER A 987 1.10 32.52 -29.07
N ALA A 988 0.50 31.61 -28.29
CA ALA A 988 -0.96 31.54 -28.16
C ALA A 988 -1.63 32.74 -27.46
N SER A 989 -0.84 33.67 -26.91
CA SER A 989 -1.28 34.97 -26.37
C SER A 989 -1.56 36.04 -27.41
N ASP A 990 -1.09 35.88 -28.63
CA ASP A 990 -1.12 36.98 -29.59
C ASP A 990 -2.55 37.12 -30.15
N ASP A 991 -3.15 38.31 -29.95
CA ASP A 991 -4.57 38.57 -30.21
C ASP A 991 -5.01 38.28 -31.66
N SER A 992 -6.30 37.99 -31.84
CA SER A 992 -6.93 37.85 -33.18
C SER A 992 -6.75 39.09 -34.08
N GLU A 993 -6.49 40.27 -33.51
CA GLU A 993 -6.13 41.50 -34.25
C GLU A 993 -4.73 41.40 -34.92
N THR A 994 -3.80 40.66 -34.32
CA THR A 994 -2.44 40.43 -34.84
C THR A 994 -2.45 39.56 -36.10
N ILE A 995 -3.40 38.62 -36.19
CA ILE A 995 -3.59 37.77 -37.39
C ILE A 995 -4.10 38.60 -38.57
N GLU A 996 -5.00 39.56 -38.36
CA GLU A 996 -5.45 40.48 -39.42
C GLU A 996 -4.37 41.48 -39.83
N ALA A 997 -3.57 41.99 -38.89
CA ALA A 997 -2.44 42.88 -39.18
C ALA A 997 -1.27 42.17 -39.90
N SER A 998 -1.07 40.86 -39.67
CA SER A 998 -0.02 40.06 -40.31
C SER A 998 -0.21 39.95 -41.83
N GLN A 999 -1.45 39.83 -42.30
CA GLN A 999 -1.78 39.74 -43.73
C GLN A 999 -1.50 41.04 -44.49
N GLN A 1000 -1.64 42.20 -43.84
CA GLN A 1000 -1.32 43.51 -44.45
C GLN A 1000 0.18 43.72 -44.68
N ASN A 1001 1.04 43.01 -43.93
CA ASN A 1001 2.49 43.06 -44.05
C ASN A 1001 3.08 41.98 -44.98
N GLY A 1002 2.23 41.26 -45.71
CA GLY A 1002 2.66 40.26 -46.70
C GLY A 1002 3.21 38.97 -46.09
N ILE A 1003 2.70 38.57 -44.93
CA ILE A 1003 2.87 37.24 -44.30
C ILE A 1003 1.79 36.30 -44.87
N GLN A 1004 2.18 35.09 -45.25
CA GLN A 1004 1.33 34.13 -45.93
C GLN A 1004 0.50 33.27 -44.97
N GLU A 1005 1.11 32.87 -43.84
CA GLU A 1005 0.48 31.98 -42.87
C GLU A 1005 1.07 32.24 -41.47
N VAL A 1006 0.30 31.93 -40.43
CA VAL A 1006 0.72 32.05 -39.03
C VAL A 1006 0.63 30.68 -38.37
N LEU A 1007 1.71 30.21 -37.76
CA LEU A 1007 1.79 28.98 -36.98
C LEU A 1007 1.90 29.31 -35.50
N THR A 1008 1.06 28.69 -34.67
CA THR A 1008 1.15 28.85 -33.22
C THR A 1008 2.13 27.86 -32.62
N LYS A 1009 3.06 28.32 -31.77
CA LYS A 1009 3.94 27.44 -30.97
C LYS A 1009 3.13 26.65 -29.92
N PRO A 1010 3.52 25.41 -29.54
CA PRO A 1010 4.62 24.61 -30.11
C PRO A 1010 4.31 24.09 -31.51
N ILE A 1011 5.35 24.01 -32.36
CA ILE A 1011 5.24 23.57 -33.76
C ILE A 1011 5.21 22.05 -33.82
N TYR A 1012 4.17 21.48 -34.42
CA TYR A 1012 4.08 20.04 -34.65
C TYR A 1012 4.63 19.67 -36.04
N ILE A 1013 5.39 18.57 -36.12
CA ILE A 1013 6.03 18.12 -37.38
C ILE A 1013 5.04 17.96 -38.53
N ARG A 1014 3.82 17.48 -38.24
CA ARG A 1014 2.77 17.30 -39.25
C ARG A 1014 2.19 18.62 -39.75
N GLN A 1015 1.94 19.57 -38.85
CA GLN A 1015 1.48 20.90 -39.25
C GLN A 1015 2.53 21.61 -40.10
N LEU A 1016 3.81 21.49 -39.74
CA LEU A 1016 4.91 22.03 -40.53
C LEU A 1016 4.97 21.37 -41.92
N TYR A 1017 4.94 20.03 -42.02
CA TYR A 1017 5.01 19.35 -43.31
C TYR A 1017 3.76 19.53 -44.18
N ASP A 1018 2.57 19.60 -43.59
CA ASP A 1018 1.35 19.93 -44.32
C ASP A 1018 1.43 21.35 -44.90
N LEU A 1019 1.99 22.30 -44.15
CA LEU A 1019 2.25 23.66 -44.64
C LEU A 1019 3.24 23.64 -45.81
N LEU A 1020 4.40 23.00 -45.62
CA LEU A 1020 5.45 22.91 -46.64
C LEU A 1020 4.98 22.14 -47.91
N GLY A 1021 4.05 21.19 -47.76
CA GLY A 1021 3.49 20.38 -48.84
C GLY A 1021 2.32 21.04 -49.60
N ARG A 1022 1.77 22.15 -49.11
CA ARG A 1022 0.74 22.91 -49.83
C ARG A 1022 1.38 23.67 -51.00
N ASN A 1023 1.15 23.19 -52.22
CA ASN A 1023 1.51 23.87 -53.48
C ASN A 1023 0.93 25.31 -53.65
N GLN A 1024 0.08 25.78 -52.74
CA GLN A 1024 -0.56 27.10 -52.77
C GLN A 1024 0.25 28.23 -52.12
N LEU A 1025 1.31 27.96 -51.35
CA LEU A 1025 2.19 29.02 -50.83
C LEU A 1025 2.95 29.77 -51.95
N LEU A 1026 3.00 29.19 -53.16
CA LEU A 1026 3.72 29.67 -54.34
C LEU A 1026 2.81 30.15 -55.50
N GLN A 1027 1.48 30.18 -55.35
CA GLN A 1027 0.58 30.71 -56.38
C GLN A 1027 -0.49 31.64 -55.79
N LYS A 1028 -0.90 32.65 -56.57
CA LYS A 1028 -1.85 33.74 -56.27
C LYS A 1028 -2.90 33.42 -55.19
N PRO A 1029 -3.32 34.41 -54.37
CA PRO A 1029 -4.41 34.26 -53.41
C PRO A 1029 -5.71 33.97 -54.15
N SER A 1030 -5.98 32.69 -54.39
CA SER A 1030 -7.22 32.20 -54.92
C SER A 1030 -8.16 32.06 -53.74
N TYR A 1031 -9.11 32.99 -53.64
CA TYR A 1031 -10.30 32.89 -52.80
C TYR A 1031 -10.99 31.54 -53.01
N LYS A 1032 -10.61 30.56 -52.20
CA LYS A 1032 -11.50 29.51 -51.73
C LYS A 1032 -11.35 29.47 -50.23
N THR A 1033 -12.18 30.29 -49.59
CA THR A 1033 -12.70 30.00 -48.26
C THR A 1033 -13.20 28.56 -48.29
N GLN A 1034 -12.42 27.61 -47.76
CA GLN A 1034 -13.01 26.64 -46.85
C GLN A 1034 -13.21 27.46 -45.56
N LYS A 1035 -14.29 28.21 -45.34
CA LYS A 1035 -15.65 27.68 -45.17
C LYS A 1035 -15.62 26.18 -45.03
N ILE A 1036 -15.24 25.74 -43.83
CA ILE A 1036 -15.98 24.63 -43.22
C ILE A 1036 -17.45 24.98 -43.46
N GLY A 1037 -18.06 24.27 -44.40
CA GLY A 1037 -19.43 24.52 -44.84
C GLY A 1037 -20.32 24.55 -43.60
N ASN A 1038 -21.11 25.59 -43.41
CA ASN A 1038 -22.48 25.60 -43.95
C ASN A 1038 -22.68 24.58 -45.08
N ASN A 1039 -22.66 23.30 -44.73
CA ASN A 1039 -23.57 22.36 -45.36
C ASN A 1039 -24.95 22.81 -44.93
N GLU A 1040 -25.64 23.50 -45.83
CA GLU A 1040 -27.09 23.39 -45.96
C GLU A 1040 -27.44 21.94 -46.27
N THR A 1041 -27.38 21.12 -45.23
CA THR A 1041 -28.45 20.22 -44.87
C THR A 1041 -28.58 20.42 -43.38
N ASP A 1042 -29.39 21.41 -43.00
CA ASP A 1042 -30.16 21.34 -41.76
C ASP A 1042 -30.88 19.98 -41.82
N PRO A 1043 -30.44 18.95 -41.08
CA PRO A 1043 -31.24 17.75 -40.92
C PRO A 1043 -32.28 18.23 -39.93
N ALA A 1044 -33.33 18.87 -40.46
CA ALA A 1044 -34.39 19.51 -39.72
C ALA A 1044 -34.51 18.87 -38.34
N ILE A 1045 -33.91 19.51 -37.32
CA ILE A 1045 -33.99 19.01 -35.95
C ILE A 1045 -35.47 18.88 -35.73
N ARG A 1046 -35.97 17.64 -35.67
CA ARG A 1046 -37.40 17.36 -35.62
C ARG A 1046 -37.94 18.27 -34.55
N LYS A 1047 -38.83 19.20 -34.94
CA LYS A 1047 -39.25 20.35 -34.11
C LYS A 1047 -39.90 19.96 -32.77
N HIS A 1048 -39.96 18.67 -32.45
CA HIS A 1048 -40.54 18.08 -31.25
C HIS A 1048 -39.85 16.75 -30.89
N ALA A 1049 -38.52 16.69 -30.78
CA ALA A 1049 -37.84 15.50 -30.26
C ALA A 1049 -38.23 15.26 -28.80
N LYS A 1050 -38.55 14.00 -28.44
CA LYS A 1050 -38.82 13.62 -27.06
C LYS A 1050 -37.62 12.88 -26.48
N VAL A 1051 -37.01 13.44 -25.44
CA VAL A 1051 -35.90 12.78 -24.75
C VAL A 1051 -36.37 12.37 -23.37
N MET A 1052 -36.25 11.09 -23.05
CA MET A 1052 -36.48 10.61 -21.69
C MET A 1052 -35.18 10.62 -20.91
N ILE A 1053 -35.21 11.17 -19.71
CA ILE A 1053 -34.10 11.14 -18.77
C ILE A 1053 -34.55 10.32 -17.57
N VAL A 1054 -33.81 9.26 -17.26
CA VAL A 1054 -34.07 8.38 -16.13
C VAL A 1054 -32.93 8.50 -15.14
N GLU A 1055 -33.21 9.09 -13.99
CA GLU A 1055 -32.23 9.38 -12.93
C GLU A 1055 -32.96 9.47 -11.58
N ASP A 1056 -32.46 8.76 -10.58
CA ASP A 1056 -33.05 8.72 -9.23
C ASP A 1056 -32.64 9.93 -8.37
N ASN A 1057 -31.46 10.50 -8.63
CA ASN A 1057 -30.97 11.68 -7.94
C ASN A 1057 -31.55 12.97 -8.57
N PRO A 1058 -32.32 13.78 -7.82
CA PRO A 1058 -32.95 14.99 -8.33
C PRO A 1058 -31.94 16.06 -8.80
N VAL A 1059 -30.71 16.07 -8.26
CA VAL A 1059 -29.64 16.99 -8.66
C VAL A 1059 -29.09 16.61 -10.04
N ASN A 1060 -28.81 15.33 -10.26
CA ASN A 1060 -28.33 14.83 -11.56
C ASN A 1060 -29.42 14.92 -12.64
N MET A 1061 -30.68 14.73 -12.26
CA MET A 1061 -31.84 14.93 -13.14
C MET A 1061 -31.88 16.39 -13.62
N LEU A 1062 -31.78 17.34 -12.69
CA LEU A 1062 -31.77 18.76 -13.01
C LEU A 1062 -30.58 19.15 -13.89
N LEU A 1063 -29.39 18.60 -13.62
CA LEU A 1063 -28.18 18.82 -14.41
C LEU A 1063 -28.34 18.30 -15.84
N THR A 1064 -28.72 17.03 -15.99
CA THR A 1064 -28.90 16.38 -17.30
C THR A 1064 -29.97 17.10 -18.11
N LYS A 1065 -31.09 17.45 -17.47
CA LYS A 1065 -32.15 18.27 -18.06
C LYS A 1065 -31.64 19.61 -18.55
N SER A 1066 -30.83 20.31 -17.76
CA SER A 1066 -30.26 21.62 -18.11
C SER A 1066 -29.31 21.52 -19.30
N ILE A 1067 -28.47 20.49 -19.35
CA ILE A 1067 -27.55 20.22 -20.46
C ILE A 1067 -28.34 19.90 -21.74
N VAL A 1068 -29.29 18.96 -21.68
CA VAL A 1068 -30.10 18.54 -22.83
C VAL A 1068 -30.96 19.70 -23.36
N THR A 1069 -31.59 20.49 -22.48
CA THR A 1069 -32.40 21.66 -22.89
C THR A 1069 -31.55 22.74 -23.54
N ARG A 1070 -30.28 22.89 -23.13
CA ARG A 1070 -29.36 23.86 -23.74
C ARG A 1070 -28.89 23.42 -25.13
N ILE A 1071 -28.66 22.12 -25.34
CA ILE A 1071 -28.28 21.56 -26.65
C ILE A 1071 -29.50 21.55 -27.60
N LEU A 1072 -30.68 21.20 -27.09
CA LEU A 1072 -31.94 21.14 -27.84
C LEU A 1072 -33.02 22.02 -27.17
N PRO A 1073 -33.08 23.33 -27.49
CA PRO A 1073 -34.00 24.27 -26.83
C PRO A 1073 -35.50 23.95 -26.98
N THR A 1074 -35.87 23.10 -27.94
CA THR A 1074 -37.27 22.75 -28.26
C THR A 1074 -37.64 21.30 -27.89
N VAL A 1075 -36.77 20.61 -27.16
CA VAL A 1075 -36.97 19.20 -26.78
C VAL A 1075 -38.05 19.05 -25.71
N LYS A 1076 -38.89 18.02 -25.83
CA LYS A 1076 -39.83 17.63 -24.77
C LYS A 1076 -39.13 16.60 -23.88
N ILE A 1077 -38.81 16.99 -22.65
CA ILE A 1077 -38.17 16.11 -21.67
C ILE A 1077 -39.23 15.31 -20.93
N ILE A 1078 -39.04 13.99 -20.86
CA ILE A 1078 -39.83 13.06 -20.06
C ILE A 1078 -38.93 12.61 -18.90
N GLU A 1079 -39.38 12.77 -17.67
CA GLU A 1079 -38.59 12.45 -16.48
C GLU A 1079 -39.11 11.14 -15.87
N ALA A 1080 -38.19 10.29 -15.44
CA ALA A 1080 -38.48 9.10 -14.65
C ALA A 1080 -37.44 8.98 -13.53
N GLN A 1081 -37.89 8.64 -12.32
CA GLN A 1081 -37.04 8.59 -11.13
C GLN A 1081 -36.48 7.19 -10.82
N ASN A 1082 -36.94 6.16 -11.55
CA ASN A 1082 -36.45 4.79 -11.43
C ASN A 1082 -36.76 4.01 -12.72
N GLY A 1083 -36.23 2.79 -12.85
CA GLY A 1083 -36.41 1.97 -14.04
C GLY A 1083 -37.86 1.51 -14.27
N LEU A 1084 -38.66 1.38 -13.21
CA LEU A 1084 -40.09 1.01 -13.32
C LEU A 1084 -40.89 2.14 -13.97
N GLU A 1085 -40.69 3.37 -13.48
CA GLU A 1085 -41.25 4.58 -14.10
C GLU A 1085 -40.77 4.75 -15.53
N ALA A 1086 -39.51 4.43 -15.84
CA ALA A 1086 -38.99 4.50 -17.20
C ALA A 1086 -39.77 3.58 -18.16
N VAL A 1087 -40.03 2.34 -17.74
CA VAL A 1087 -40.83 1.38 -18.52
C VAL A 1087 -42.27 1.87 -18.68
N GLU A 1088 -42.90 2.39 -17.61
CA GLU A 1088 -44.25 2.96 -17.67
C GLU A 1088 -44.35 4.19 -18.60
N GLN A 1089 -43.37 5.09 -18.54
CA GLN A 1089 -43.33 6.28 -19.38
C GLN A 1089 -43.05 5.94 -20.84
N ASN A 1090 -42.21 4.93 -21.09
CA ASN A 1090 -41.94 4.44 -22.44
C ASN A 1090 -43.20 3.89 -23.13
N LEU A 1091 -44.07 3.19 -22.36
CA LEU A 1091 -45.38 2.73 -22.82
C LEU A 1091 -46.34 3.88 -23.16
N ARG A 1092 -46.22 5.03 -22.47
CA ARG A 1092 -47.12 6.18 -22.64
C ARG A 1092 -46.70 7.16 -23.73
N TRP A 1093 -45.40 7.41 -23.91
CA TRP A 1093 -44.93 8.57 -24.69
C TRP A 1093 -43.96 8.29 -25.83
N ILE A 1094 -43.45 7.05 -25.97
CA ILE A 1094 -42.45 6.58 -26.96
C ILE A 1094 -41.40 7.68 -27.28
N PRO A 1095 -40.33 7.80 -26.46
CA PRO A 1095 -39.27 8.77 -26.67
C PRO A 1095 -38.44 8.47 -27.94
N ASP A 1096 -37.73 9.48 -28.43
CA ASP A 1096 -36.79 9.38 -29.55
C ASP A 1096 -35.35 9.10 -29.08
N LEU A 1097 -35.03 9.37 -27.81
CA LEU A 1097 -33.77 9.02 -27.15
C LEU A 1097 -34.02 8.84 -25.65
N ILE A 1098 -33.36 7.87 -25.04
CA ILE A 1098 -33.41 7.65 -23.59
C ILE A 1098 -31.99 7.79 -23.02
N PHE A 1099 -31.79 8.70 -22.08
CA PHE A 1099 -30.65 8.68 -21.17
C PHE A 1099 -31.06 7.93 -19.92
N MET A 1100 -30.39 6.82 -19.61
CA MET A 1100 -30.78 5.94 -18.52
C MET A 1100 -29.62 5.69 -17.57
N ASP A 1101 -29.78 6.10 -16.32
CA ASP A 1101 -28.87 5.68 -15.26
C ASP A 1101 -28.94 4.15 -15.07
N ILE A 1102 -27.79 3.56 -14.77
CA ILE A 1102 -27.67 2.12 -14.56
C ILE A 1102 -28.06 1.76 -13.13
N GLN A 1103 -27.59 2.54 -12.16
CA GLN A 1103 -27.74 2.26 -10.73
C GLN A 1103 -28.91 3.06 -10.17
N MET A 1104 -30.10 2.48 -10.20
CA MET A 1104 -31.32 3.08 -9.64
C MET A 1104 -32.09 2.07 -8.78
N PRO A 1105 -32.83 2.52 -7.76
CA PRO A 1105 -33.67 1.66 -6.93
C PRO A 1105 -34.83 1.01 -7.70
N ASP A 1106 -35.38 -0.04 -7.12
CA ASP A 1106 -36.45 -0.91 -7.64
C ASP A 1106 -36.08 -1.71 -8.91
N LEU A 1107 -36.04 -1.06 -10.07
CA LEU A 1107 -35.67 -1.68 -11.34
C LEU A 1107 -34.41 -1.00 -11.87
N ASN A 1108 -33.30 -1.74 -11.96
CA ASN A 1108 -32.04 -1.18 -12.41
C ASN A 1108 -32.05 -0.89 -13.93
N GLY A 1109 -31.12 -0.06 -14.41
CA GLY A 1109 -31.09 0.39 -15.81
C GLY A 1109 -30.93 -0.76 -16.82
N TYR A 1110 -30.25 -1.85 -16.45
CA TYR A 1110 -30.13 -3.05 -17.30
C TYR A 1110 -31.45 -3.78 -17.45
N GLU A 1111 -32.17 -4.00 -16.35
CA GLU A 1111 -33.48 -4.65 -16.31
C GLU A 1111 -34.54 -3.78 -16.99
N ALA A 1112 -34.51 -2.47 -16.76
CA ALA A 1112 -35.36 -1.50 -17.43
C ALA A 1112 -35.11 -1.49 -18.95
N THR A 1113 -33.84 -1.57 -19.38
CA THR A 1113 -33.50 -1.70 -20.81
C THR A 1113 -34.09 -2.98 -21.38
N LYS A 1114 -33.89 -4.13 -20.74
CA LYS A 1114 -34.45 -5.42 -21.21
C LYS A 1114 -35.97 -5.39 -21.27
N ALA A 1115 -36.62 -4.78 -20.29
CA ALA A 1115 -38.07 -4.60 -20.28
C ALA A 1115 -38.54 -3.69 -21.43
N ILE A 1116 -37.86 -2.56 -21.66
CA ILE A 1116 -38.15 -1.66 -22.79
C ILE A 1116 -37.93 -2.38 -24.12
N ARG A 1117 -36.83 -3.12 -24.29
CA ARG A 1117 -36.55 -3.93 -25.50
C ARG A 1117 -37.61 -5.00 -25.76
N GLY A 1118 -38.14 -5.64 -24.71
CA GLY A 1118 -39.24 -6.60 -24.83
C GLY A 1118 -40.58 -5.99 -25.25
N LEU A 1119 -40.73 -4.66 -25.14
CA LEU A 1119 -41.92 -3.90 -25.52
C LEU A 1119 -41.81 -3.24 -26.91
N GLU A 1120 -40.60 -3.19 -27.48
CA GLU A 1120 -40.36 -2.64 -28.81
C GLU A 1120 -40.79 -3.62 -29.90
N MET A 1121 -41.66 -3.18 -30.82
CA MET A 1121 -42.06 -3.95 -32.00
C MET A 1121 -41.28 -3.53 -33.25
N ASP A 1122 -41.59 -2.36 -33.84
CA ASP A 1122 -41.04 -1.93 -35.15
C ASP A 1122 -40.07 -0.74 -35.08
N LYS A 1123 -39.95 -0.03 -33.94
CA LYS A 1123 -39.06 1.12 -33.77
C LYS A 1123 -38.19 0.95 -32.53
N ARG A 1124 -36.88 0.77 -32.75
CA ARG A 1124 -35.87 0.71 -31.69
C ARG A 1124 -35.53 2.13 -31.23
N VAL A 1125 -35.80 2.44 -29.96
CA VAL A 1125 -35.43 3.72 -29.35
C VAL A 1125 -33.98 3.63 -28.88
N PRO A 1126 -33.09 4.57 -29.27
CA PRO A 1126 -31.74 4.58 -28.75
C PRO A 1126 -31.72 4.77 -27.22
N ILE A 1127 -31.08 3.85 -26.50
CA ILE A 1127 -30.90 3.87 -25.05
C ILE A 1127 -29.41 4.09 -24.76
N ILE A 1128 -29.11 5.22 -24.13
CA ILE A 1128 -27.77 5.65 -23.77
C ILE A 1128 -27.60 5.49 -22.27
N ALA A 1129 -26.67 4.63 -21.87
CA ALA A 1129 -26.35 4.39 -20.47
C ALA A 1129 -25.66 5.62 -19.85
N LEU A 1130 -26.13 6.10 -18.72
CA LEU A 1130 -25.36 7.01 -17.87
C LEU A 1130 -24.66 6.16 -16.80
N THR A 1131 -23.36 5.94 -16.95
CA THR A 1131 -22.59 5.07 -16.05
C THR A 1131 -21.50 5.86 -15.33
N ALA A 1132 -21.09 5.47 -14.12
CA ALA A 1132 -19.91 6.06 -13.44
C ALA A 1132 -18.54 5.61 -14.02
N GLY A 1133 -18.55 4.97 -15.19
CA GLY A 1133 -17.56 3.98 -15.63
C GLY A 1133 -16.07 4.32 -15.51
N ILE A 1134 -15.32 3.39 -14.88
CA ILE A 1134 -13.90 3.01 -15.13
C ILE A 1134 -13.68 1.53 -14.70
N VAL A 1135 -14.65 0.64 -14.91
CA VAL A 1135 -14.49 -0.81 -14.59
C VAL A 1135 -14.60 -1.61 -15.89
N ALA A 1136 -13.56 -2.39 -16.20
CA ALA A 1136 -13.56 -3.29 -17.36
C ALA A 1136 -14.79 -4.21 -17.33
N GLY A 1137 -15.50 -4.33 -18.46
CA GLY A 1137 -16.71 -5.16 -18.56
C GLY A 1137 -18.06 -4.42 -18.42
N GLU A 1138 -18.10 -3.17 -17.94
CA GLU A 1138 -19.39 -2.44 -17.84
C GLU A 1138 -19.95 -2.08 -19.21
N ARG A 1139 -19.09 -1.71 -20.17
CA ARG A 1139 -19.50 -1.42 -21.55
C ARG A 1139 -20.10 -2.66 -22.21
N GLU A 1140 -19.45 -3.81 -22.06
CA GLU A 1140 -19.94 -5.10 -22.57
C GLU A 1140 -21.31 -5.43 -21.97
N LYS A 1141 -21.50 -5.26 -20.65
CA LYS A 1141 -22.78 -5.49 -19.97
C LYS A 1141 -23.90 -4.55 -20.45
N CYS A 1142 -23.60 -3.28 -20.70
CA CYS A 1142 -24.57 -2.33 -21.26
C CYS A 1142 -25.06 -2.78 -22.64
N ILE A 1143 -24.12 -3.17 -23.51
CA ILE A 1143 -24.42 -3.63 -24.86
C ILE A 1143 -25.18 -4.98 -24.83
N GLU A 1144 -24.76 -5.93 -23.98
CA GLU A 1144 -25.45 -7.21 -23.77
C GLU A 1144 -26.88 -7.04 -23.22
N ALA A 1145 -27.10 -6.03 -22.36
CA ALA A 1145 -28.44 -5.69 -21.88
C ALA A 1145 -29.33 -5.03 -22.95
N GLY A 1146 -28.75 -4.63 -24.08
CA GLY A 1146 -29.44 -4.04 -25.22
C GLY A 1146 -29.37 -2.51 -25.30
N MET A 1147 -28.49 -1.85 -24.56
CA MET A 1147 -28.22 -0.42 -24.69
C MET A 1147 -27.38 -0.13 -25.94
N ASP A 1148 -27.53 1.06 -26.53
CA ASP A 1148 -26.93 1.39 -27.83
C ASP A 1148 -25.63 2.21 -27.69
N ASP A 1149 -25.46 2.95 -26.59
CA ASP A 1149 -24.26 3.72 -26.29
C ASP A 1149 -24.16 4.04 -24.79
N TYR A 1150 -23.11 4.75 -24.37
CA TYR A 1150 -22.94 5.19 -22.99
C TYR A 1150 -22.30 6.57 -22.86
N VAL A 1151 -22.50 7.19 -21.70
CA VAL A 1151 -21.85 8.42 -21.24
C VAL A 1151 -21.35 8.19 -19.82
N SER A 1152 -20.07 8.48 -19.58
CA SER A 1152 -19.46 8.39 -18.25
C SER A 1152 -19.84 9.60 -17.38
N LYS A 1153 -20.27 9.35 -16.15
CA LYS A 1153 -20.51 10.36 -15.10
C LYS A 1153 -19.16 10.68 -14.41
N PRO A 1154 -18.81 11.96 -14.17
CA PRO A 1154 -19.63 13.15 -14.42
C PRO A 1154 -19.66 13.50 -15.90
N ALA A 1155 -20.86 13.57 -16.47
CA ALA A 1155 -21.06 13.77 -17.89
C ALA A 1155 -21.00 15.27 -18.21
N VAL A 1156 -20.07 15.67 -19.08
CA VAL A 1156 -19.92 17.08 -19.49
C VAL A 1156 -20.74 17.36 -20.74
N GLN A 1157 -21.06 18.64 -20.99
CA GLN A 1157 -21.90 19.06 -22.13
C GLN A 1157 -21.38 18.53 -23.48
N ALA A 1158 -20.06 18.41 -23.65
CA ALA A 1158 -19.44 17.88 -24.86
C ALA A 1158 -19.85 16.41 -25.14
N ASP A 1159 -19.95 15.58 -24.11
CA ASP A 1159 -20.31 14.16 -24.24
C ASP A 1159 -21.76 14.00 -24.68
N PHE A 1160 -22.68 14.74 -24.04
CA PHE A 1160 -24.09 14.79 -24.44
C PHE A 1160 -24.26 15.32 -25.86
N THR A 1161 -23.48 16.32 -26.26
CA THR A 1161 -23.54 16.89 -27.61
C THR A 1161 -23.15 15.84 -28.65
N LYS A 1162 -22.07 15.09 -28.41
CA LYS A 1162 -21.61 14.02 -29.29
C LYS A 1162 -22.65 12.91 -29.44
N ILE A 1163 -23.28 12.48 -28.36
CA ILE A 1163 -24.32 11.44 -28.37
C ILE A 1163 -25.59 11.90 -29.07
N ILE A 1164 -26.08 13.12 -28.75
CA ILE A 1164 -27.28 13.68 -29.37
C ILE A 1164 -27.05 13.84 -30.88
N LEU A 1165 -25.88 14.33 -31.31
CA LEU A 1165 -25.55 14.43 -32.73
C LEU A 1165 -25.42 13.07 -33.43
N LYS A 1166 -25.10 12.00 -32.71
CA LYS A 1166 -24.94 10.65 -33.27
C LYS A 1166 -26.27 9.91 -33.41
N TRP A 1167 -27.20 10.11 -32.48
CA TRP A 1167 -28.40 9.27 -32.36
C TRP A 1167 -29.73 9.98 -32.62
N LEU A 1168 -29.77 11.32 -32.53
CA LEU A 1168 -30.97 12.13 -32.79
C LEU A 1168 -30.91 12.92 -34.10
N VAL A 1169 -29.70 13.16 -34.62
CA VAL A 1169 -29.41 13.86 -35.88
C VAL A 1169 -28.89 12.85 -36.89
#